data_AF-A0A7S3ZA13-F1
#
_entry.id   AF-A0A7S3ZA13-F1
#
_cell.length_a   1.000
_cell.length_b   1.000
_cell.length_c   1.000
_cell.angle_alpha   90.00
_cell.angle_beta   90.00
_cell.angle_gamma   90.00
#
_symmetry.space_group_name_H-M   'P 1'
#
loop_
_entity.id
_entity.type
_entity.pdbx_description
1 polymer ?
#
loop_
_entity_poly.entity_id
_entity_poly.type
_entity_poly.pdbx_seq_one_letter_code
_entity_poly.pdbx_strand_id
1 'polypeptide(L)'
;SSVHSRMKRRSSRCKPSPQAKRAKKETKTKGTIAPPKKKSKAVTLEECDGEIRVGGGATYEIRMGLKQAGARWHRSGRCWRVPSESAGKILSFLGVSEVPKGKTKVDIEHIISAKIGAGSKGPAESKEPAAKTLGLGDLLSGEWLDALGPLIRSLPEACEYLGRDRPKSTFPVRELTFRSLMANSPEKFKVVVFGECPYPRLESNTGIALFDGKFREWGKLGSCMSLKSMRRNICMWKDPRRITRKSTAASVVKMAKESGLVQVPEWFQATLSQGCLWLNSMLTVRGGKPRSEHQRFWRPVLEEIVRVLLNAKKKQGSGMVFALWGRKAQSLKAMVKRLGAEIGVNVLFTEGWFPAASGYGVVDFCDKDNFGLINEALKKLKLDTIDWFPVDGWEETLEVKGEAAKMADFMQETEDLLKMYLDRLAGVADEVYTKLPPITGIMKTKPVDIVQAMVPLSSLIPSCGVFTKAAVTFAEKWTGPGWAISKDHVAAVHLYTTGSKLYKVLNAFLRDPDRAKIEPFFPYLRLLLEAFDKIFAATAKEETVWRGVKLDLRKEYKKGEKVTWWGVSSCTGRKSVAEGFMGSSGTRMLFRIKAKCATIRRFSAFSGEDEYILRPGTRLLVTKVVEGAKGITSVHLEASDGKALVS
;
A
#
# COMPACT_ATOMS: atom_id res chain seq x y z
N SER A 1 55.39 -38.46 -25.80
CA SER A 1 55.87 -39.25 -24.63
C SER A 1 54.71 -39.42 -23.66
N SER A 2 54.49 -40.63 -23.12
CA SER A 2 53.45 -40.99 -22.12
C SER A 2 51.98 -40.84 -22.53
N VAL A 3 50.99 -41.62 -22.05
CA VAL A 3 50.87 -43.06 -21.66
C VAL A 3 49.39 -43.45 -21.93
N HIS A 4 49.07 -44.74 -22.13
CA HIS A 4 47.72 -45.25 -22.42
C HIS A 4 47.25 -46.31 -21.39
N SER A 5 46.07 -46.12 -20.78
CA SER A 5 45.25 -47.19 -20.15
C SER A 5 43.79 -46.71 -20.00
N ARG A 6 42.69 -47.45 -20.24
CA ARG A 6 42.25 -48.86 -20.08
C ARG A 6 41.40 -49.20 -18.82
N MET A 7 40.19 -48.64 -18.77
CA MET A 7 38.91 -49.38 -18.85
C MET A 7 38.84 -50.84 -18.29
N LYS A 8 37.99 -51.09 -17.26
CA LYS A 8 36.94 -52.17 -17.25
C LYS A 8 36.12 -52.29 -15.94
N ARG A 9 34.79 -52.43 -16.12
CA ARG A 9 33.78 -53.37 -15.52
C ARG A 9 33.84 -53.79 -14.01
N ARG A 10 32.78 -54.20 -13.28
CA ARG A 10 31.28 -54.30 -13.33
C ARG A 10 30.86 -55.55 -12.51
N SER A 11 30.10 -55.44 -11.40
CA SER A 11 29.42 -56.55 -10.66
C SER A 11 28.73 -56.02 -9.38
N SER A 12 27.68 -56.57 -8.76
CA SER A 12 26.48 -57.36 -9.17
C SER A 12 25.49 -57.53 -7.97
N ARG A 13 24.29 -58.12 -8.19
CA ARG A 13 23.27 -58.59 -7.19
C ARG A 13 22.48 -57.51 -6.39
N CYS A 14 21.27 -57.75 -5.85
CA CYS A 14 20.09 -58.52 -6.32
C CYS A 14 18.77 -58.09 -5.60
N LYS A 15 17.61 -58.59 -6.08
CA LYS A 15 16.22 -58.45 -5.54
C LYS A 15 15.93 -59.56 -4.48
N PRO A 16 14.73 -59.71 -3.80
CA PRO A 16 13.40 -59.11 -4.05
C PRO A 16 12.54 -58.70 -2.80
N SER A 17 11.25 -58.39 -3.03
CA SER A 17 10.14 -58.25 -2.04
C SER A 17 9.32 -59.56 -1.93
N PRO A 18 8.30 -59.74 -1.02
CA PRO A 18 6.93 -59.24 -1.25
C PRO A 18 5.92 -59.06 -0.04
N GLN A 19 4.78 -58.42 -0.32
CA GLN A 19 3.37 -58.67 0.15
C GLN A 19 2.91 -58.88 1.63
N ALA A 20 2.17 -57.89 2.14
CA ALA A 20 0.70 -57.88 2.47
C ALA A 20 0.01 -58.77 3.56
N LYS A 21 -1.19 -58.31 3.99
CA LYS A 21 -2.27 -58.92 4.85
C LYS A 21 -2.06 -58.84 6.39
N ARG A 22 -3.08 -58.92 7.28
CA ARG A 22 -4.53 -58.53 7.27
C ARG A 22 -5.13 -58.62 8.71
N ALA A 23 -5.92 -57.62 9.11
CA ALA A 23 -6.75 -57.41 10.32
C ALA A 23 -7.19 -58.56 11.28
N LYS A 24 -7.45 -58.21 12.56
CA LYS A 24 -8.45 -58.80 13.53
C LYS A 24 -8.64 -57.86 14.76
N LYS A 25 -9.88 -57.49 15.18
CA LYS A 25 -10.74 -58.02 16.30
C LYS A 25 -10.34 -57.46 17.72
N GLU A 26 -11.20 -57.31 18.76
CA GLU A 26 -12.61 -57.71 18.98
C GLU A 26 -13.37 -56.99 20.14
N THR A 27 -14.68 -56.65 19.94
CA THR A 27 -15.78 -56.55 20.97
C THR A 27 -15.65 -55.59 22.19
N LYS A 28 -16.67 -55.21 22.98
CA LYS A 28 -18.10 -55.59 23.25
C LYS A 28 -18.85 -54.30 23.77
N THR A 29 -20.14 -54.19 24.19
CA THR A 29 -21.20 -55.15 24.58
C THR A 29 -22.63 -54.83 24.03
N LYS A 30 -23.60 -54.33 24.83
CA LYS A 30 -25.07 -54.24 24.58
C LYS A 30 -25.86 -53.31 25.55
N GLY A 31 -27.02 -52.82 25.10
CA GLY A 31 -28.22 -52.40 25.89
C GLY A 31 -29.27 -51.67 25.00
N THR A 32 -30.39 -52.29 24.56
CA THR A 32 -31.78 -52.21 25.11
C THR A 32 -32.33 -50.78 25.27
N ILE A 33 -33.48 -50.31 24.71
CA ILE A 33 -34.73 -50.90 24.15
C ILE A 33 -35.29 -50.03 22.97
N ALA A 34 -36.37 -50.46 22.29
CA ALA A 34 -37.13 -49.74 21.23
C ALA A 34 -38.66 -50.01 21.37
N PRO A 35 -39.62 -49.54 20.51
CA PRO A 35 -39.66 -48.53 19.43
C PRO A 35 -40.76 -47.46 19.76
N PRO A 36 -41.53 -46.78 18.84
CA PRO A 36 -41.40 -46.52 17.40
C PRO A 36 -41.40 -45.01 17.00
N LYS A 37 -41.45 -44.73 15.69
CA LYS A 37 -41.23 -43.41 15.08
C LYS A 37 -42.50 -42.55 15.00
N LYS A 38 -42.48 -41.30 15.48
CA LYS A 38 -43.31 -40.21 14.92
C LYS A 38 -42.55 -39.52 13.79
N LYS A 39 -43.12 -39.50 12.58
CA LYS A 39 -42.51 -38.87 11.39
C LYS A 39 -42.67 -37.34 11.45
N SER A 40 -41.59 -36.59 11.69
CA SER A 40 -41.51 -35.20 11.24
C SER A 40 -41.14 -35.15 9.76
N LYS A 41 -41.75 -34.23 8.99
CA LYS A 41 -41.59 -34.17 7.53
C LYS A 41 -40.18 -33.72 7.16
N ALA A 42 -39.54 -34.42 6.23
CA ALA A 42 -38.32 -33.94 5.59
C ALA A 42 -38.66 -32.88 4.54
N VAL A 43 -37.80 -31.86 4.41
CA VAL A 43 -37.84 -30.92 3.30
C VAL A 43 -37.01 -31.49 2.15
N THR A 44 -37.56 -31.48 0.94
CA THR A 44 -36.88 -31.90 -0.28
C THR A 44 -36.64 -30.69 -1.16
N LEU A 45 -35.44 -30.59 -1.74
CA LEU A 45 -35.09 -29.66 -2.83
C LEU A 45 -34.36 -30.48 -3.88
N GLU A 46 -34.65 -30.23 -5.16
CA GLU A 46 -33.95 -30.85 -6.29
C GLU A 46 -32.85 -29.92 -6.84
N GLU A 47 -31.90 -30.51 -7.56
CA GLU A 47 -30.65 -29.90 -7.99
C GLU A 47 -30.47 -30.07 -9.50
N CYS A 48 -30.41 -28.97 -10.24
CA CYS A 48 -29.93 -28.89 -11.62
C CYS A 48 -28.84 -27.80 -11.68
N ASP A 49 -27.64 -28.17 -12.14
CA ASP A 49 -26.54 -27.30 -12.55
C ASP A 49 -26.17 -26.09 -11.64
N GLY A 50 -26.19 -26.32 -10.32
CA GLY A 50 -25.34 -25.58 -9.38
C GLY A 50 -25.95 -24.38 -8.66
N GLU A 51 -27.17 -23.97 -9.00
CA GLU A 51 -27.92 -22.94 -8.26
C GLU A 51 -29.09 -23.55 -7.47
N ILE A 52 -29.34 -23.03 -6.25
CA ILE A 52 -30.53 -23.39 -5.47
C ILE A 52 -31.57 -22.28 -5.65
N ARG A 53 -32.62 -22.55 -6.42
CA ARG A 53 -33.82 -21.70 -6.48
C ARG A 53 -34.80 -22.13 -5.39
N VAL A 54 -35.34 -21.14 -4.67
CA VAL A 54 -36.58 -21.30 -3.90
C VAL A 54 -37.72 -20.77 -4.77
N GLY A 55 -38.90 -21.41 -4.72
CA GLY A 55 -40.03 -21.04 -5.58
C GLY A 55 -40.57 -19.64 -5.26
N GLY A 56 -40.09 -18.63 -5.99
CA GLY A 56 -40.41 -17.22 -5.75
C GLY A 56 -39.34 -16.23 -6.23
N GLY A 57 -38.91 -16.32 -7.49
CA GLY A 57 -38.26 -15.20 -8.21
C GLY A 57 -36.84 -14.75 -7.85
N ALA A 58 -36.26 -15.13 -6.69
CA ALA A 58 -34.97 -14.61 -6.22
C ALA A 58 -33.86 -15.68 -6.08
N THR A 59 -32.61 -15.29 -6.36
CA THR A 59 -31.41 -16.15 -6.34
C THR A 59 -30.38 -15.62 -5.33
N TYR A 60 -29.85 -16.47 -4.44
CA TYR A 60 -28.88 -16.06 -3.40
C TYR A 60 -27.73 -17.07 -3.20
N GLU A 61 -26.49 -16.58 -3.10
CA GLU A 61 -25.30 -17.42 -2.89
C GLU A 61 -25.07 -17.77 -1.40
N ILE A 62 -25.93 -18.62 -0.84
CA ILE A 62 -25.93 -18.97 0.61
C ILE A 62 -24.67 -19.75 1.06
N ARG A 63 -23.79 -20.14 0.12
CA ARG A 63 -22.73 -21.15 0.29
C ARG A 63 -21.59 -20.76 1.24
N MET A 64 -21.34 -19.47 1.48
CA MET A 64 -20.25 -19.03 2.39
C MET A 64 -20.67 -18.95 3.87
N GLY A 65 -21.85 -18.43 4.19
CA GLY A 65 -22.28 -18.25 5.59
C GLY A 65 -22.37 -19.57 6.37
N LEU A 66 -22.95 -20.60 5.76
CA LEU A 66 -23.15 -21.91 6.40
C LEU A 66 -21.83 -22.65 6.74
N LYS A 67 -20.70 -22.29 6.13
CA LYS A 67 -19.38 -22.83 6.51
C LYS A 67 -18.87 -22.27 7.84
N GLN A 68 -19.25 -21.05 8.22
CA GLN A 68 -18.86 -20.48 9.51
C GLN A 68 -19.64 -21.10 10.69
N ALA A 69 -20.84 -21.63 10.43
CA ALA A 69 -21.69 -22.26 11.45
C ALA A 69 -21.30 -23.72 11.83
N GLY A 70 -20.29 -24.32 11.18
CA GLY A 70 -19.70 -25.60 11.59
C GLY A 70 -20.59 -26.85 11.45
N ALA A 71 -21.75 -26.76 10.78
CA ALA A 71 -22.70 -27.86 10.64
C ALA A 71 -22.15 -29.01 9.78
N ARG A 72 -22.35 -30.26 10.22
CA ARG A 72 -22.04 -31.47 9.43
C ARG A 72 -23.23 -31.85 8.55
N TRP A 73 -22.95 -32.15 7.29
CA TRP A 73 -23.92 -32.54 6.28
C TRP A 73 -23.62 -33.95 5.75
N HIS A 74 -24.67 -34.73 5.49
CA HIS A 74 -24.55 -36.02 4.81
C HIS A 74 -25.34 -36.02 3.50
N ARG A 75 -24.72 -36.52 2.44
CA ARG A 75 -25.33 -36.67 1.10
C ARG A 75 -26.11 -38.00 1.03
N SER A 76 -27.31 -37.95 0.48
CA SER A 76 -28.13 -39.13 0.19
C SER A 76 -28.83 -38.91 -1.15
N GLY A 77 -28.31 -39.53 -2.21
CA GLY A 77 -28.71 -39.25 -3.59
C GLY A 77 -28.41 -37.80 -4.03
N ARG A 78 -29.39 -37.16 -4.67
CA ARG A 78 -29.37 -35.73 -5.06
C ARG A 78 -29.73 -34.77 -3.92
N CYS A 79 -29.96 -35.25 -2.69
CA CYS A 79 -30.33 -34.40 -1.56
C CYS A 79 -29.28 -34.42 -0.44
N TRP A 80 -29.18 -33.29 0.25
CA TRP A 80 -28.30 -33.08 1.40
C TRP A 80 -29.12 -32.99 2.69
N ARG A 81 -28.70 -33.69 3.76
CA ARG A 81 -29.40 -33.73 5.06
C ARG A 81 -28.54 -33.25 6.22
N VAL A 82 -29.20 -32.67 7.22
CA VAL A 82 -28.63 -32.06 8.44
C VAL A 82 -29.31 -32.67 9.68
N PRO A 83 -28.58 -32.99 10.76
CA PRO A 83 -29.18 -33.38 12.05
C PRO A 83 -29.99 -32.25 12.69
N SER A 84 -31.04 -32.56 13.45
CA SER A 84 -31.94 -31.56 14.06
C SER A 84 -31.22 -30.53 14.94
N GLU A 85 -30.23 -30.95 15.74
CA GLU A 85 -29.40 -30.04 16.57
C GLU A 85 -28.64 -29.01 15.72
N SER A 86 -28.22 -29.38 14.51
CA SER A 86 -27.52 -28.49 13.60
C SER A 86 -28.48 -27.54 12.86
N ALA A 87 -29.75 -27.93 12.67
CA ALA A 87 -30.78 -27.01 12.18
C ALA A 87 -31.11 -25.91 13.22
N GLY A 88 -31.16 -26.26 14.51
CA GLY A 88 -31.34 -25.28 15.59
C GLY A 88 -30.24 -24.21 15.63
N LYS A 89 -28.98 -24.60 15.37
CA LYS A 89 -27.85 -23.65 15.27
C LYS A 89 -27.96 -22.71 14.07
N ILE A 90 -28.51 -23.18 12.94
CA ILE A 90 -28.75 -22.34 11.76
C ILE A 90 -29.88 -21.32 12.04
N LEU A 91 -30.98 -21.74 12.68
CA LEU A 91 -32.08 -20.84 13.07
C LEU A 91 -31.63 -19.81 14.13
N SER A 92 -30.82 -20.23 15.09
CA SER A 92 -30.20 -19.35 16.10
C SER A 92 -29.27 -18.31 15.46
N PHE A 93 -28.43 -18.71 14.49
CA PHE A 93 -27.58 -17.79 13.73
C PHE A 93 -28.37 -16.79 12.87
N LEU A 94 -29.58 -17.18 12.44
CA LEU A 94 -30.54 -16.31 11.75
C LEU A 94 -31.47 -15.53 12.71
N GLY A 95 -31.29 -15.66 14.04
CA GLY A 95 -32.02 -14.90 15.05
C GLY A 95 -33.48 -15.31 15.27
N VAL A 96 -33.89 -16.52 14.86
CA VAL A 96 -35.26 -17.03 15.03
C VAL A 96 -35.34 -17.85 16.33
N SER A 97 -36.08 -17.34 17.32
CA SER A 97 -36.18 -17.94 18.67
C SER A 97 -37.16 -19.11 18.76
N GLU A 98 -38.31 -19.04 18.09
CA GLU A 98 -39.27 -20.15 17.98
C GLU A 98 -39.86 -20.26 16.57
N VAL A 99 -40.32 -21.47 16.22
CA VAL A 99 -41.08 -21.73 14.97
C VAL A 99 -42.55 -21.90 15.32
N PRO A 100 -43.47 -21.01 14.87
CA PRO A 100 -44.89 -21.13 15.17
C PRO A 100 -45.48 -22.46 14.68
N LYS A 101 -46.09 -23.23 15.59
CA LYS A 101 -46.77 -24.49 15.24
C LYS A 101 -48.03 -24.19 14.42
N GLY A 102 -48.03 -24.53 13.13
CA GLY A 102 -49.26 -24.73 12.37
C GLY A 102 -49.47 -23.94 11.07
N LYS A 103 -48.51 -23.15 10.57
CA LYS A 103 -48.63 -22.47 9.26
C LYS A 103 -47.44 -22.78 8.33
N THR A 104 -47.74 -23.15 7.09
CA THR A 104 -46.78 -23.79 6.15
C THR A 104 -46.03 -22.82 5.22
N LYS A 105 -46.06 -21.52 5.53
CA LYS A 105 -45.23 -20.47 4.92
C LYS A 105 -44.88 -19.47 6.02
N VAL A 106 -43.62 -19.07 6.08
CA VAL A 106 -43.12 -17.93 6.88
C VAL A 106 -42.46 -17.01 5.88
N ASP A 107 -42.99 -15.80 5.71
CA ASP A 107 -42.46 -14.84 4.75
C ASP A 107 -41.26 -14.08 5.33
N ILE A 108 -40.07 -14.42 4.84
CA ILE A 108 -38.80 -13.95 5.40
C ILE A 108 -38.59 -12.46 5.12
N GLU A 109 -39.15 -11.94 4.01
CA GLU A 109 -39.07 -10.52 3.64
C GLU A 109 -39.66 -9.59 4.71
N HIS A 110 -40.75 -10.02 5.36
CA HIS A 110 -41.43 -9.21 6.37
C HIS A 110 -40.61 -9.07 7.66
N ILE A 111 -39.90 -10.13 8.07
CA ILE A 111 -39.03 -10.15 9.25
C ILE A 111 -37.78 -9.28 9.03
N ILE A 112 -37.23 -9.29 7.80
CA ILE A 112 -36.10 -8.43 7.42
C ILE A 112 -36.54 -6.96 7.39
N SER A 113 -37.69 -6.66 6.77
CA SER A 113 -38.21 -5.29 6.64
C SER A 113 -38.55 -4.66 8.01
N ALA A 114 -39.21 -5.41 8.89
CA ALA A 114 -39.62 -4.92 10.21
C ALA A 114 -38.44 -4.50 11.11
N LYS A 115 -37.23 -5.05 10.88
CA LYS A 115 -36.03 -4.73 11.66
C LYS A 115 -35.24 -3.51 11.14
N ILE A 116 -35.66 -2.93 10.01
CA ILE A 116 -35.07 -1.71 9.44
C ILE A 116 -35.83 -0.45 9.93
N GLY A 117 -37.03 -0.60 10.51
CA GLY A 117 -38.00 0.49 10.70
C GLY A 117 -38.60 0.70 12.10
N ALA A 118 -37.94 0.31 13.21
CA ALA A 118 -38.33 0.74 14.57
C ALA A 118 -37.18 0.61 15.58
N GLY A 119 -36.91 1.64 16.40
CA GLY A 119 -35.93 1.53 17.51
C GLY A 119 -35.08 2.79 17.80
N SER A 120 -35.71 3.92 18.12
CA SER A 120 -35.02 5.13 18.63
C SER A 120 -34.58 4.96 20.11
N LYS A 121 -33.76 5.80 20.76
CA LYS A 121 -33.34 7.19 20.49
C LYS A 121 -32.06 7.50 21.32
N GLY A 122 -31.23 8.44 20.86
CA GLY A 122 -30.08 8.99 21.59
C GLY A 122 -29.64 10.31 20.96
N PRO A 123 -29.04 11.27 21.70
CA PRO A 123 -28.81 12.62 21.19
C PRO A 123 -27.86 12.63 19.99
N ALA A 124 -28.21 13.42 18.98
CA ALA A 124 -27.54 13.39 17.69
C ALA A 124 -26.31 14.29 17.64
N GLU A 125 -25.11 13.70 17.65
CA GLU A 125 -24.00 14.28 16.90
C GLU A 125 -24.27 14.08 15.40
N SER A 126 -24.23 15.18 14.64
CA SER A 126 -24.48 15.18 13.20
C SER A 126 -23.34 14.49 12.45
N LYS A 127 -23.56 13.22 12.04
CA LYS A 127 -22.67 12.54 11.11
C LYS A 127 -22.67 13.27 9.77
N GLU A 128 -21.58 13.98 9.47
CA GLU A 128 -21.35 14.56 8.16
C GLU A 128 -21.44 13.48 7.06
N PRO A 129 -21.94 13.82 5.86
CA PRO A 129 -22.02 12.86 4.76
C PRO A 129 -20.63 12.35 4.37
N ALA A 130 -20.53 11.05 4.05
CA ALA A 130 -19.29 10.37 3.64
C ALA A 130 -18.58 11.01 2.43
N ALA A 131 -19.25 11.93 1.73
CA ALA A 131 -18.65 12.80 0.73
C ALA A 131 -17.45 13.65 1.24
N LYS A 132 -17.39 13.98 2.55
CA LYS A 132 -16.29 14.76 3.16
C LYS A 132 -15.08 13.93 3.61
N THR A 133 -15.26 12.66 3.96
CA THR A 133 -14.18 11.82 4.54
C THR A 133 -13.21 11.23 3.51
N LEU A 134 -13.65 11.09 2.25
CA LEU A 134 -12.85 10.54 1.16
C LEU A 134 -11.74 11.48 0.66
N GLY A 135 -12.00 12.79 0.59
CA GLY A 135 -11.03 13.79 0.11
C GLY A 135 -10.48 13.49 -1.29
N LEU A 136 -11.31 13.08 -2.25
CA LEU A 136 -10.83 12.59 -3.56
C LEU A 136 -10.07 13.64 -4.39
N GLY A 137 -10.35 14.93 -4.20
CA GLY A 137 -9.56 16.02 -4.80
C GLY A 137 -8.13 16.14 -4.27
N ASP A 138 -7.77 15.42 -3.18
CA ASP A 138 -6.38 15.26 -2.75
C ASP A 138 -5.63 14.24 -3.62
N LEU A 139 -6.34 13.43 -4.43
CA LEU A 139 -5.85 12.18 -5.02
C LEU A 139 -6.05 12.06 -6.54
N LEU A 140 -6.95 12.86 -7.10
CA LEU A 140 -7.36 12.86 -8.50
C LEU A 140 -7.68 14.31 -8.92
N SER A 141 -7.43 14.64 -10.18
CA SER A 141 -7.71 15.96 -10.77
C SER A 141 -8.19 15.81 -12.23
N GLY A 142 -8.85 16.85 -12.77
CA GLY A 142 -9.36 16.90 -14.13
C GLY A 142 -10.34 15.76 -14.47
N GLU A 143 -10.34 15.31 -15.73
CA GLU A 143 -11.22 14.23 -16.23
C GLU A 143 -11.20 12.96 -15.35
N TRP A 144 -10.07 12.66 -14.69
CA TRP A 144 -9.97 11.53 -13.77
C TRP A 144 -10.77 11.71 -12.47
N LEU A 145 -10.85 12.93 -11.93
CA LEU A 145 -11.71 13.22 -10.76
C LEU A 145 -13.18 13.22 -11.15
N ASP A 146 -13.50 13.75 -12.33
CA ASP A 146 -14.88 13.89 -12.80
C ASP A 146 -15.52 12.54 -13.12
N ALA A 147 -14.77 11.63 -13.77
CA ALA A 147 -15.25 10.29 -14.07
C ALA A 147 -15.23 9.34 -12.85
N LEU A 148 -14.10 9.27 -12.12
CA LEU A 148 -13.95 8.29 -11.04
C LEU A 148 -14.58 8.77 -9.72
N GLY A 149 -14.73 10.09 -9.52
CA GLY A 149 -15.24 10.68 -8.29
C GLY A 149 -16.65 10.23 -7.91
N PRO A 150 -17.67 10.34 -8.79
CA PRO A 150 -19.02 9.88 -8.53
C PRO A 150 -19.08 8.37 -8.24
N LEU A 151 -18.35 7.56 -9.03
CA LEU A 151 -18.28 6.11 -8.86
C LEU A 151 -17.64 5.72 -7.52
N ILE A 152 -16.48 6.30 -7.16
CA ILE A 152 -15.81 5.99 -5.90
C ILE A 152 -16.68 6.41 -4.70
N ARG A 153 -17.45 7.50 -4.82
CA ARG A 153 -18.39 7.95 -3.76
C ARG A 153 -19.58 7.00 -3.55
N SER A 154 -19.98 6.21 -4.55
CA SER A 154 -21.09 5.24 -4.42
C SER A 154 -20.66 3.86 -3.93
N LEU A 155 -19.37 3.52 -3.96
CA LEU A 155 -18.85 2.24 -3.46
C LEU A 155 -18.87 2.16 -1.92
N PRO A 156 -19.60 1.22 -1.29
CA PRO A 156 -19.76 1.19 0.19
C PRO A 156 -18.45 1.05 0.98
N GLU A 157 -17.46 0.32 0.45
CA GLU A 157 -16.16 0.14 1.11
C GLU A 157 -15.17 1.30 0.87
N ALA A 158 -15.52 2.35 0.12
CA ALA A 158 -14.56 3.35 -0.37
C ALA A 158 -13.73 4.03 0.74
N CYS A 159 -14.32 4.30 1.90
CA CYS A 159 -13.59 4.87 3.04
C CYS A 159 -12.49 3.94 3.58
N GLU A 160 -12.64 2.62 3.47
CA GLU A 160 -11.63 1.66 3.94
C GLU A 160 -10.38 1.61 3.04
N TYR A 161 -10.56 1.87 1.73
CA TYR A 161 -9.47 1.82 0.74
C TYR A 161 -8.94 3.21 0.35
N LEU A 162 -9.70 4.29 0.48
CA LEU A 162 -9.34 5.64 0.00
C LEU A 162 -9.62 6.78 1.00
N GLY A 163 -10.39 6.53 2.05
CA GLY A 163 -10.64 7.53 3.11
C GLY A 163 -9.35 8.02 3.75
N ARG A 164 -9.34 9.28 4.21
CA ARG A 164 -8.16 9.89 4.85
C ARG A 164 -7.63 9.02 6.00
N ASP A 165 -8.51 8.47 6.82
CA ASP A 165 -8.17 7.66 8.00
C ASP A 165 -7.77 6.19 7.72
N ARG A 166 -7.69 5.77 6.44
CA ARG A 166 -7.50 4.36 6.04
C ARG A 166 -6.34 3.69 6.78
N PRO A 167 -6.37 2.36 6.99
CA PRO A 167 -5.28 1.68 7.69
C PRO A 167 -3.95 1.92 6.98
N LYS A 168 -2.98 2.58 7.63
CA LYS A 168 -1.70 2.98 7.02
C LYS A 168 -0.78 1.80 6.64
N SER A 169 -1.18 0.57 6.98
CA SER A 169 -0.63 -0.69 6.46
C SER A 169 -1.18 -1.08 5.08
N THR A 170 -2.04 -0.23 4.49
CA THR A 170 -2.49 -0.30 3.10
C THR A 170 -1.47 0.42 2.22
N PHE A 171 -0.93 -0.28 1.24
CA PHE A 171 0.05 0.22 0.28
C PHE A 171 -0.60 0.47 -1.11
N PRO A 172 -0.17 1.49 -1.87
CA PRO A 172 0.86 2.49 -1.53
C PRO A 172 0.35 3.45 -0.45
N VAL A 173 1.09 4.52 -0.12
CA VAL A 173 0.51 5.63 0.66
C VAL A 173 -0.70 6.23 -0.07
N ARG A 174 -1.61 6.90 0.65
CA ARG A 174 -2.93 7.28 0.10
C ARG A 174 -2.79 8.16 -1.14
N GLU A 175 -1.88 9.11 -1.07
CA GLU A 175 -1.55 10.14 -2.06
C GLU A 175 -0.89 9.54 -3.32
N LEU A 176 -0.33 8.32 -3.24
CA LEU A 176 0.22 7.58 -4.37
C LEU A 176 -0.74 6.54 -4.97
N THR A 177 -1.98 6.41 -4.47
CA THR A 177 -2.91 5.34 -4.93
C THR A 177 -3.27 5.42 -6.41
N PHE A 178 -3.38 6.64 -6.95
CA PHE A 178 -3.69 6.88 -8.37
C PHE A 178 -2.51 7.46 -9.15
N ARG A 179 -1.28 7.46 -8.61
CA ARG A 179 -0.15 8.22 -9.18
C ARG A 179 0.10 7.88 -10.66
N SER A 180 -0.02 6.62 -11.06
CA SER A 180 0.14 6.22 -12.47
C SER A 180 -0.89 6.85 -13.44
N LEU A 181 -2.08 7.25 -12.99
CA LEU A 181 -3.06 7.97 -13.81
C LEU A 181 -2.67 9.45 -13.98
N MET A 182 -1.96 10.02 -13.01
CA MET A 182 -1.54 11.42 -13.01
C MET A 182 -0.28 11.67 -13.86
N ALA A 183 0.32 10.63 -14.46
CA ALA A 183 1.50 10.75 -15.30
C ALA A 183 1.21 11.45 -16.65
N ASN A 184 0.02 11.24 -17.21
CA ASN A 184 -0.45 11.90 -18.42
C ASN A 184 -1.99 12.04 -18.38
N SER A 185 -2.51 12.90 -19.24
CA SER A 185 -3.93 12.95 -19.59
C SER A 185 -4.38 11.69 -20.37
N PRO A 186 -5.67 11.29 -20.32
CA PRO A 186 -6.13 10.01 -20.85
C PRO A 186 -5.82 9.76 -22.33
N GLU A 187 -5.86 10.81 -23.14
CA GLU A 187 -5.67 10.77 -24.60
C GLU A 187 -4.21 10.57 -25.03
N LYS A 188 -3.23 10.82 -24.14
CA LYS A 188 -1.81 10.56 -24.41
C LYS A 188 -1.41 9.08 -24.28
N PHE A 189 -2.10 8.29 -23.45
CA PHE A 189 -1.73 6.89 -23.24
C PHE A 189 -2.06 6.03 -24.47
N LYS A 190 -1.08 5.33 -25.05
CA LYS A 190 -1.26 4.40 -26.20
C LYS A 190 -1.15 2.91 -25.84
N VAL A 191 -0.50 2.59 -24.71
CA VAL A 191 -0.42 1.23 -24.14
C VAL A 191 -0.88 1.25 -22.69
N VAL A 192 -1.63 0.24 -22.25
CA VAL A 192 -1.80 -0.07 -20.81
C VAL A 192 -1.07 -1.37 -20.49
N VAL A 193 -0.16 -1.34 -19.52
CA VAL A 193 0.56 -2.53 -19.02
C VAL A 193 0.08 -2.86 -17.62
N PHE A 194 -0.58 -4.02 -17.46
CA PHE A 194 -1.22 -4.38 -16.20
C PHE A 194 -0.28 -5.12 -15.22
N GLY A 195 0.00 -4.48 -14.09
CA GLY A 195 0.54 -5.13 -12.88
C GLY A 195 -0.52 -5.89 -12.09
N GLU A 196 -0.11 -6.71 -11.10
CA GLU A 196 -1.06 -7.35 -10.18
C GLU A 196 -1.56 -6.35 -9.12
N CYS A 197 -0.68 -5.98 -8.19
CA CYS A 197 -0.94 -5.05 -7.08
C CYS A 197 0.37 -4.33 -6.69
N PRO A 198 0.28 -3.22 -5.93
CA PRO A 198 1.43 -2.57 -5.29
C PRO A 198 2.30 -3.53 -4.47
N TYR A 199 3.57 -3.16 -4.27
CA TYR A 199 4.49 -3.95 -3.44
C TYR A 199 4.12 -3.82 -1.95
N PRO A 200 4.12 -4.89 -1.13
CA PRO A 200 3.72 -4.82 0.27
C PRO A 200 4.83 -4.30 1.21
N ARG A 201 5.55 -3.25 0.80
CA ARG A 201 6.67 -2.63 1.56
C ARG A 201 6.85 -1.17 1.16
N LEU A 202 6.99 -0.26 2.14
CA LEU A 202 6.91 1.18 1.88
C LEU A 202 7.92 1.66 0.85
N GLU A 203 9.18 1.20 0.91
CA GLU A 203 10.28 1.73 0.09
C GLU A 203 10.16 1.47 -1.42
N SER A 204 9.15 0.71 -1.84
CA SER A 204 8.91 0.30 -3.23
C SER A 204 7.61 0.85 -3.81
N ASN A 205 6.85 1.65 -3.06
CA ASN A 205 5.48 2.05 -3.41
C ASN A 205 5.40 3.40 -4.11
N THR A 206 5.78 3.42 -5.38
CA THR A 206 5.70 4.59 -6.28
C THR A 206 4.28 4.91 -6.74
N GLY A 207 3.32 4.00 -6.55
CA GLY A 207 1.98 4.08 -7.14
C GLY A 207 1.92 3.71 -8.64
N ILE A 208 3.07 3.34 -9.23
CA ILE A 208 3.26 2.97 -10.62
C ILE A 208 3.49 1.45 -10.68
N ALA A 209 2.81 0.74 -11.58
CA ALA A 209 2.90 -0.73 -11.63
C ALA A 209 4.29 -1.20 -12.02
N LEU A 210 4.74 -2.29 -11.39
CA LEU A 210 6.06 -2.91 -11.54
C LEU A 210 7.27 -2.03 -11.13
N PHE A 211 7.17 -0.68 -11.16
CA PHE A 211 8.22 0.25 -10.73
C PHE A 211 8.50 0.15 -9.23
N ASP A 212 9.56 -0.60 -8.90
CA ASP A 212 10.00 -0.89 -7.56
C ASP A 212 10.97 0.21 -7.09
N GLY A 213 10.44 1.30 -6.52
CA GLY A 213 11.18 2.53 -6.17
C GLY A 213 12.39 2.39 -5.23
N LYS A 214 12.61 1.19 -4.69
CA LYS A 214 13.82 0.80 -3.96
C LYS A 214 15.06 0.70 -4.85
N PHE A 215 14.89 0.35 -6.12
CA PHE A 215 15.99 -0.01 -7.01
C PHE A 215 16.22 1.09 -8.04
N ARG A 216 17.43 1.66 -8.00
CA ARG A 216 17.90 2.65 -8.98
C ARG A 216 18.62 1.99 -10.15
N GLU A 217 19.57 1.11 -9.86
CA GLU A 217 20.46 0.54 -10.88
C GLU A 217 19.99 -0.82 -11.38
N TRP A 218 20.00 -1.01 -12.71
CA TRP A 218 19.71 -2.31 -13.35
C TRP A 218 20.66 -3.44 -12.93
N GLY A 219 21.86 -3.10 -12.42
CA GLY A 219 22.81 -4.05 -11.86
C GLY A 219 22.44 -4.56 -10.46
N LYS A 220 21.80 -3.75 -9.61
CA LYS A 220 21.70 -3.96 -8.15
C LYS A 220 20.30 -4.43 -7.66
N LEU A 221 19.57 -5.15 -8.51
CA LEU A 221 18.16 -5.55 -8.30
C LEU A 221 17.87 -6.56 -7.16
N GLY A 222 18.86 -6.90 -6.32
CA GLY A 222 18.68 -7.76 -5.13
C GLY A 222 17.91 -9.06 -5.41
N SER A 223 16.75 -9.22 -4.76
CA SER A 223 15.81 -10.33 -4.95
C SER A 223 14.57 -9.98 -5.79
N CYS A 224 14.49 -8.80 -6.41
CA CYS A 224 13.34 -8.43 -7.24
C CYS A 224 13.37 -9.18 -8.58
N MET A 225 12.52 -10.20 -8.73
CA MET A 225 12.42 -10.94 -10.00
C MET A 225 11.80 -10.08 -11.10
N SER A 226 10.74 -9.30 -10.82
CA SER A 226 10.05 -8.47 -11.81
C SER A 226 11.00 -7.64 -12.68
N LEU A 227 11.86 -6.84 -12.04
CA LEU A 227 12.82 -5.98 -12.76
C LEU A 227 13.93 -6.79 -13.43
N LYS A 228 14.36 -7.94 -12.89
CA LYS A 228 15.35 -8.81 -13.55
C LYS A 228 14.80 -9.41 -14.85
N SER A 229 13.54 -9.80 -14.84
CA SER A 229 12.81 -10.34 -16.00
C SER A 229 12.54 -9.25 -17.04
N MET A 230 12.09 -8.07 -16.61
CA MET A 230 11.92 -6.91 -17.48
C MET A 230 13.25 -6.53 -18.15
N ARG A 231 14.32 -6.35 -17.38
CA ARG A 231 15.68 -6.08 -17.90
C ARG A 231 16.14 -7.12 -18.92
N ARG A 232 15.92 -8.41 -18.65
CA ARG A 232 16.23 -9.49 -19.61
C ARG A 232 15.43 -9.33 -20.90
N ASN A 233 14.14 -9.04 -20.82
CA ASN A 233 13.26 -8.93 -21.97
C ASN A 233 13.52 -7.64 -22.79
N ILE A 234 13.88 -6.54 -22.13
CA ILE A 234 14.40 -5.29 -22.74
C ILE A 234 15.66 -5.59 -23.56
N CYS A 235 16.63 -6.32 -22.98
CA CYS A 235 17.83 -6.73 -23.71
C CYS A 235 17.53 -7.73 -24.85
N MET A 236 16.55 -8.63 -24.70
CA MET A 236 16.10 -9.53 -25.77
C MET A 236 15.43 -8.77 -26.92
N TRP A 237 14.69 -7.70 -26.64
CA TRP A 237 14.08 -6.84 -27.66
C TRP A 237 15.14 -6.08 -28.46
N LYS A 238 16.14 -5.49 -27.79
CA LYS A 238 17.22 -4.72 -28.43
C LYS A 238 18.19 -5.58 -29.22
N ASP A 239 18.55 -6.76 -28.70
CA ASP A 239 19.44 -7.71 -29.38
C ASP A 239 19.08 -9.18 -29.04
N PRO A 240 18.14 -9.79 -29.79
CA PRO A 240 17.74 -11.19 -29.58
C PRO A 240 18.80 -12.21 -30.02
N ARG A 241 19.87 -11.79 -30.70
CA ARG A 241 21.01 -12.65 -31.07
C ARG A 241 21.97 -12.79 -29.89
N ARG A 242 22.22 -11.69 -29.17
CA ARG A 242 23.12 -11.61 -28.01
C ARG A 242 22.48 -12.03 -26.70
N ILE A 243 21.20 -11.72 -26.49
CA ILE A 243 20.48 -12.01 -25.24
C ILE A 243 19.23 -12.84 -25.52
N THR A 244 19.10 -13.97 -24.83
CA THR A 244 17.98 -14.91 -24.93
C THR A 244 17.45 -15.29 -23.55
N ARG A 245 16.35 -16.07 -23.51
CA ARG A 245 15.86 -16.75 -22.30
C ARG A 245 16.97 -17.44 -21.50
N LYS A 246 17.96 -18.04 -22.17
CA LYS A 246 19.02 -18.85 -21.54
C LYS A 246 20.24 -18.05 -21.06
N SER A 247 20.36 -16.76 -21.40
CA SER A 247 21.53 -15.94 -21.04
C SER A 247 21.73 -15.82 -19.53
N THR A 248 22.98 -15.69 -19.05
CA THR A 248 23.25 -15.58 -17.62
C THR A 248 22.81 -14.22 -17.06
N ALA A 249 22.56 -14.13 -15.75
CA ALA A 249 22.22 -12.84 -15.13
C ALA A 249 23.33 -11.79 -15.33
N ALA A 250 24.60 -12.23 -15.41
CA ALA A 250 25.77 -11.39 -15.64
C ALA A 250 25.86 -10.88 -17.09
N SER A 251 25.63 -11.71 -18.11
CA SER A 251 25.71 -11.24 -19.50
C SER A 251 24.60 -10.24 -19.85
N VAL A 252 23.42 -10.36 -19.24
CA VAL A 252 22.35 -9.35 -19.34
C VAL A 252 22.76 -8.02 -18.68
N VAL A 253 23.41 -8.03 -17.50
CA VAL A 253 23.94 -6.78 -16.89
C VAL A 253 25.04 -6.18 -17.75
N LYS A 254 25.95 -7.01 -18.27
CA LYS A 254 27.06 -6.57 -19.14
C LYS A 254 26.52 -5.86 -20.38
N MET A 255 25.58 -6.49 -21.11
CA MET A 255 24.96 -5.90 -22.30
C MET A 255 24.21 -4.59 -21.96
N ALA A 256 23.40 -4.56 -20.90
CA ALA A 256 22.70 -3.35 -20.48
C ALA A 256 23.66 -2.18 -20.18
N LYS A 257 24.79 -2.45 -19.52
CA LYS A 257 25.80 -1.42 -19.22
C LYS A 257 26.57 -0.98 -20.46
N GLU A 258 27.03 -1.92 -21.28
CA GLU A 258 27.86 -1.62 -22.46
C GLU A 258 27.09 -0.91 -23.57
N SER A 259 25.78 -1.12 -23.66
CA SER A 259 24.91 -0.45 -24.62
C SER A 259 24.20 0.80 -24.05
N GLY A 260 24.62 1.30 -22.88
CA GLY A 260 24.15 2.58 -22.33
C GLY A 260 22.69 2.62 -21.90
N LEU A 261 22.09 1.50 -21.46
CA LEU A 261 20.69 1.49 -21.01
C LEU A 261 20.51 2.39 -19.77
N VAL A 262 19.65 3.41 -19.89
CA VAL A 262 19.29 4.33 -18.79
C VAL A 262 18.79 3.58 -17.56
N GLN A 263 18.99 4.16 -16.37
CA GLN A 263 18.72 3.46 -15.12
C GLN A 263 17.22 3.35 -14.79
N VAL A 264 16.86 2.56 -13.76
CA VAL A 264 15.47 2.10 -13.52
C VAL A 264 14.44 3.24 -13.47
N PRO A 265 14.65 4.35 -12.72
CA PRO A 265 13.66 5.44 -12.67
C PRO A 265 13.48 6.10 -14.05
N GLU A 266 14.59 6.42 -14.71
CA GLU A 266 14.62 7.06 -16.02
C GLU A 266 13.99 6.17 -17.12
N TRP A 267 14.14 4.85 -17.03
CA TRP A 267 13.45 3.93 -17.94
C TRP A 267 11.92 3.97 -17.76
N PHE A 268 11.43 4.13 -16.52
CA PHE A 268 10.00 4.39 -16.29
C PHE A 268 9.60 5.78 -16.76
N GLN A 269 10.41 6.83 -16.55
CA GLN A 269 10.20 8.17 -17.09
C GLN A 269 10.07 8.14 -18.62
N ALA A 270 10.99 7.48 -19.33
CA ALA A 270 10.99 7.35 -20.78
C ALA A 270 9.74 6.61 -21.30
N THR A 271 9.37 5.48 -20.68
CA THR A 271 8.16 4.74 -21.12
C THR A 271 6.86 5.47 -20.79
N LEU A 272 6.78 6.19 -19.66
CA LEU A 272 5.65 7.06 -19.32
C LEU A 272 5.54 8.25 -20.29
N SER A 273 6.66 8.88 -20.65
CA SER A 273 6.73 9.99 -21.62
C SER A 273 6.25 9.56 -23.01
N GLN A 274 6.59 8.34 -23.42
CA GLN A 274 6.12 7.71 -24.66
C GLN A 274 4.67 7.19 -24.60
N GLY A 275 3.93 7.42 -23.50
CA GLY A 275 2.50 7.08 -23.41
C GLY A 275 2.18 5.65 -22.95
N CYS A 276 3.06 4.98 -22.21
CA CYS A 276 2.71 3.74 -21.50
C CYS A 276 2.05 4.02 -20.14
N LEU A 277 0.88 3.45 -19.90
CA LEU A 277 0.19 3.46 -18.60
C LEU A 277 0.51 2.19 -17.80
N TRP A 278 1.34 2.32 -16.76
CA TRP A 278 1.74 1.22 -15.87
C TRP A 278 0.74 1.05 -14.70
N LEU A 279 -0.40 0.41 -14.95
CA LEU A 279 -1.52 0.33 -14.00
C LEU A 279 -1.63 -1.02 -13.30
N ASN A 280 -1.93 -1.06 -11.99
CA ASN A 280 -2.17 -2.33 -11.28
C ASN A 280 -3.64 -2.78 -11.40
N SER A 281 -3.89 -4.10 -11.49
CA SER A 281 -5.25 -4.67 -11.46
C SER A 281 -5.98 -4.48 -10.11
N MET A 282 -5.24 -4.10 -9.08
CA MET A 282 -5.69 -3.67 -7.76
C MET A 282 -4.82 -2.48 -7.35
N LEU A 283 -5.38 -1.29 -7.11
CA LEU A 283 -4.56 -0.09 -6.79
C LEU A 283 -4.12 -0.03 -5.32
N THR A 284 -4.58 -0.95 -4.46
CA THR A 284 -4.07 -1.13 -3.10
C THR A 284 -3.85 -2.59 -2.72
N VAL A 285 -3.00 -2.81 -1.70
CA VAL A 285 -2.85 -4.09 -0.99
C VAL A 285 -2.69 -3.82 0.52
N ARG A 286 -3.24 -4.65 1.40
CA ARG A 286 -3.08 -4.52 2.87
C ARG A 286 -2.66 -5.84 3.51
N GLY A 287 -1.73 -5.79 4.46
CA GLY A 287 -1.42 -6.93 5.32
C GLY A 287 -2.67 -7.39 6.09
N GLY A 288 -3.04 -8.66 5.94
CA GLY A 288 -4.22 -9.26 6.59
C GLY A 288 -5.56 -9.07 5.88
N LYS A 289 -5.65 -8.34 4.75
CA LYS A 289 -6.85 -8.38 3.88
C LYS A 289 -6.56 -9.25 2.63
N PRO A 290 -7.41 -10.23 2.28
CA PRO A 290 -7.25 -11.03 1.07
C PRO A 290 -7.18 -10.19 -0.22
N ARG A 291 -6.28 -10.56 -1.15
CA ARG A 291 -6.20 -9.90 -2.47
C ARG A 291 -7.52 -9.96 -3.25
N SER A 292 -8.36 -10.97 -3.02
CA SER A 292 -9.70 -11.07 -3.61
C SER A 292 -10.63 -9.92 -3.24
N GLU A 293 -10.52 -9.36 -2.03
CA GLU A 293 -11.37 -8.25 -1.59
C GLU A 293 -10.89 -6.93 -2.20
N HIS A 294 -9.58 -6.70 -2.23
CA HIS A 294 -8.99 -5.61 -3.02
C HIS A 294 -9.40 -5.72 -4.50
N GLN A 295 -9.38 -6.92 -5.09
CA GLN A 295 -9.82 -7.13 -6.48
C GLN A 295 -11.31 -6.84 -6.67
N ARG A 296 -12.18 -7.21 -5.72
CA ARG A 296 -13.61 -6.88 -5.76
C ARG A 296 -13.83 -5.37 -5.76
N PHE A 297 -13.19 -4.65 -4.84
CA PHE A 297 -13.34 -3.20 -4.72
C PHE A 297 -12.80 -2.45 -5.95
N TRP A 298 -11.61 -2.81 -6.43
CA TRP A 298 -10.99 -2.11 -7.56
C TRP A 298 -11.61 -2.44 -8.92
N ARG A 299 -12.32 -3.57 -9.07
CA ARG A 299 -12.90 -3.98 -10.37
C ARG A 299 -13.79 -2.93 -11.05
N PRO A 300 -14.81 -2.31 -10.40
CA PRO A 300 -15.62 -1.27 -11.04
C PRO A 300 -14.80 -0.01 -11.37
N VAL A 301 -13.92 0.44 -10.47
CA VAL A 301 -13.06 1.62 -10.73
C VAL A 301 -12.11 1.37 -11.90
N LEU A 302 -11.60 0.14 -12.05
CA LEU A 302 -10.71 -0.25 -13.14
C LEU A 302 -11.46 -0.37 -14.48
N GLU A 303 -12.73 -0.75 -14.45
CA GLU A 303 -13.60 -0.73 -15.63
C GLU A 303 -13.85 0.71 -16.09
N GLU A 304 -14.10 1.64 -15.16
CA GLU A 304 -14.26 3.06 -15.48
C GLU A 304 -12.97 3.72 -15.97
N ILE A 305 -11.80 3.38 -15.40
CA ILE A 305 -10.50 3.83 -15.93
C ILE A 305 -10.34 3.42 -17.40
N VAL A 306 -10.72 2.19 -17.77
CA VAL A 306 -10.67 1.73 -19.17
C VAL A 306 -11.73 2.44 -20.02
N ARG A 307 -12.93 2.72 -19.50
CA ARG A 307 -13.98 3.49 -20.19
C ARG A 307 -13.50 4.91 -20.53
N VAL A 308 -12.86 5.61 -19.60
CA VAL A 308 -12.27 6.94 -19.81
C VAL A 308 -11.20 6.91 -20.91
N LEU A 309 -10.24 5.98 -20.83
CA LEU A 309 -9.17 5.83 -21.82
C LEU A 309 -9.72 5.55 -23.23
N LEU A 310 -10.69 4.64 -23.34
CA LEU A 310 -11.30 4.31 -24.64
C LEU A 310 -12.17 5.45 -25.18
N ASN A 311 -12.89 6.20 -24.33
CA ASN A 311 -13.59 7.40 -24.76
C ASN A 311 -12.63 8.47 -25.30
N ALA A 312 -11.48 8.67 -24.66
CA ALA A 312 -10.43 9.56 -25.16
C ALA A 312 -9.88 9.09 -26.52
N LYS A 313 -9.69 7.78 -26.70
CA LYS A 313 -9.27 7.21 -28.00
C LYS A 313 -10.32 7.30 -29.10
N LYS A 314 -11.60 7.21 -28.75
CA LYS A 314 -12.72 7.49 -29.67
C LYS A 314 -12.68 8.94 -30.18
N LYS A 315 -12.46 9.93 -29.29
CA LYS A 315 -12.28 11.35 -29.69
C LYS A 315 -11.14 11.54 -30.70
N GLN A 316 -10.07 10.74 -30.58
CA GLN A 316 -8.90 10.78 -31.47
C GLN A 316 -9.02 9.90 -32.74
N GLY A 317 -10.07 9.09 -32.89
CA GLY A 317 -10.17 8.10 -33.97
C GLY A 317 -9.09 7.00 -33.93
N SER A 318 -8.45 6.75 -32.78
CA SER A 318 -7.30 5.85 -32.64
C SER A 318 -7.60 4.59 -31.81
N GLY A 319 -6.73 3.58 -31.89
CA GLY A 319 -6.84 2.34 -31.12
C GLY A 319 -6.04 2.35 -29.81
N MET A 320 -6.06 1.23 -29.08
CA MET A 320 -5.24 1.07 -27.85
C MET A 320 -4.71 -0.37 -27.68
N VAL A 321 -3.50 -0.50 -27.11
CA VAL A 321 -2.89 -1.81 -26.80
C VAL A 321 -2.95 -2.10 -25.30
N PHE A 322 -3.34 -3.32 -24.93
CA PHE A 322 -3.39 -3.80 -23.55
C PHE A 322 -2.47 -5.00 -23.33
N ALA A 323 -1.43 -4.84 -22.51
CA ALA A 323 -0.49 -5.89 -22.15
C ALA A 323 -0.93 -6.61 -20.85
N LEU A 324 -1.38 -7.85 -21.02
CA LEU A 324 -2.02 -8.69 -20.02
C LEU A 324 -1.05 -9.74 -19.47
N TRP A 325 -0.20 -9.33 -18.53
CA TRP A 325 0.82 -10.20 -17.95
C TRP A 325 0.28 -10.95 -16.72
N GLY A 326 0.17 -12.27 -16.83
CA GLY A 326 -0.33 -13.16 -15.79
C GLY A 326 -1.86 -13.22 -15.66
N ARG A 327 -2.34 -14.27 -14.97
CA ARG A 327 -3.77 -14.63 -14.87
C ARG A 327 -4.70 -13.52 -14.38
N LYS A 328 -4.21 -12.62 -13.50
CA LYS A 328 -5.02 -11.49 -12.98
C LYS A 328 -5.27 -10.44 -14.06
N ALA A 329 -4.24 -10.01 -14.78
CA ALA A 329 -4.39 -9.11 -15.93
C ALA A 329 -5.22 -9.74 -17.06
N GLN A 330 -4.96 -11.02 -17.38
CA GLN A 330 -5.73 -11.77 -18.39
C GLN A 330 -7.23 -11.85 -18.07
N SER A 331 -7.62 -11.90 -16.78
CA SER A 331 -9.03 -11.86 -16.37
C SER A 331 -9.77 -10.54 -16.68
N LEU A 332 -9.05 -9.49 -17.11
CA LEU A 332 -9.63 -8.23 -17.56
C LEU A 332 -10.00 -8.24 -19.06
N LYS A 333 -9.41 -9.14 -19.87
CA LYS A 333 -9.54 -9.17 -21.33
C LYS A 333 -10.99 -9.11 -21.83
N ALA A 334 -11.89 -9.86 -21.19
CA ALA A 334 -13.31 -9.89 -21.54
C ALA A 334 -14.02 -8.55 -21.28
N MET A 335 -13.67 -7.85 -20.19
CA MET A 335 -14.20 -6.51 -19.89
C MET A 335 -13.66 -5.48 -20.89
N VAL A 336 -12.35 -5.47 -21.14
CA VAL A 336 -11.73 -4.52 -22.08
C VAL A 336 -12.24 -4.74 -23.50
N LYS A 337 -12.41 -6.00 -23.95
CA LYS A 337 -12.99 -6.31 -25.27
C LYS A 337 -14.46 -5.87 -25.37
N ARG A 338 -15.25 -6.02 -24.29
CA ARG A 338 -16.64 -5.52 -24.24
C ARG A 338 -16.66 -3.99 -24.38
N LEU A 339 -15.89 -3.27 -23.56
CA LEU A 339 -15.84 -1.80 -23.63
C LEU A 339 -15.33 -1.29 -24.99
N GLY A 340 -14.32 -1.95 -25.58
CA GLY A 340 -13.84 -1.59 -26.93
C GLY A 340 -14.93 -1.70 -27.99
N ALA A 341 -15.73 -2.78 -27.96
CA ALA A 341 -16.86 -2.95 -28.88
C ALA A 341 -18.02 -1.98 -28.59
N GLU A 342 -18.35 -1.75 -27.31
CA GLU A 342 -19.40 -0.84 -26.83
C GLU A 342 -19.11 0.62 -27.20
N ILE A 343 -17.86 1.06 -27.08
CA ILE A 343 -17.42 2.42 -27.36
C ILE A 343 -17.11 2.60 -28.86
N GLY A 344 -16.72 1.53 -29.57
CA GLY A 344 -16.34 1.56 -30.99
C GLY A 344 -14.86 1.86 -31.21
N VAL A 345 -13.97 1.33 -30.36
CA VAL A 345 -12.51 1.53 -30.42
C VAL A 345 -11.80 0.20 -30.62
N ASN A 346 -10.86 0.16 -31.56
CA ASN A 346 -10.06 -1.03 -31.84
C ASN A 346 -9.05 -1.28 -30.70
N VAL A 347 -9.18 -2.41 -30.02
CA VAL A 347 -8.34 -2.80 -28.88
C VAL A 347 -7.57 -4.08 -29.18
N LEU A 348 -6.24 -4.01 -29.11
CA LEU A 348 -5.36 -5.16 -29.27
C LEU A 348 -4.76 -5.61 -27.94
N PHE A 349 -4.48 -6.91 -27.84
CA PHE A 349 -4.00 -7.53 -26.61
C PHE A 349 -2.65 -8.23 -26.84
N THR A 350 -1.72 -8.04 -25.91
CA THR A 350 -0.59 -8.95 -25.73
C THR A 350 -0.77 -9.71 -24.43
N GLU A 351 -0.41 -10.99 -24.40
CA GLU A 351 -0.59 -11.85 -23.22
C GLU A 351 0.72 -12.55 -22.89
N GLY A 352 1.10 -12.53 -21.61
CA GLY A 352 2.37 -13.13 -21.16
C GLY A 352 2.27 -13.70 -19.76
N TRP A 353 3.35 -14.33 -19.29
CA TRP A 353 3.51 -14.64 -17.86
C TRP A 353 3.75 -13.34 -17.07
N PHE A 354 3.55 -13.36 -15.76
CA PHE A 354 3.85 -12.19 -14.94
C PHE A 354 5.38 -12.08 -14.72
N PRO A 355 6.01 -10.90 -14.78
CA PRO A 355 7.48 -10.76 -14.65
C PRO A 355 8.08 -11.41 -13.39
N ALA A 356 7.35 -11.47 -12.27
CA ALA A 356 7.81 -12.14 -11.04
C ALA A 356 7.69 -13.68 -11.05
N ALA A 357 7.05 -14.28 -12.05
CA ALA A 357 6.93 -15.74 -12.20
C ALA A 357 8.18 -16.37 -12.84
N SER A 358 9.08 -15.56 -13.40
CA SER A 358 10.34 -16.05 -13.97
C SER A 358 11.19 -16.83 -12.97
N GLY A 359 11.84 -17.89 -13.45
CA GLY A 359 12.55 -18.86 -12.62
C GLY A 359 11.67 -19.86 -11.84
N TYR A 360 10.34 -19.72 -11.79
CA TYR A 360 9.45 -20.64 -11.07
C TYR A 360 8.84 -21.72 -11.98
N GLY A 361 9.70 -22.61 -12.50
CA GLY A 361 9.31 -23.83 -13.21
C GLY A 361 9.51 -23.77 -14.73
N VAL A 362 8.62 -24.43 -15.48
CA VAL A 362 8.74 -24.62 -16.94
C VAL A 362 8.49 -23.32 -17.73
N VAL A 363 7.72 -22.39 -17.15
CA VAL A 363 7.18 -21.19 -17.81
C VAL A 363 7.69 -19.92 -17.14
N ASP A 364 8.03 -18.91 -17.93
CA ASP A 364 8.69 -17.68 -17.45
C ASP A 364 8.45 -16.53 -18.45
N PHE A 365 8.38 -15.29 -17.96
CA PHE A 365 8.14 -14.07 -18.77
C PHE A 365 8.97 -14.03 -20.07
N CYS A 366 10.24 -14.45 -19.99
CA CYS A 366 11.19 -14.43 -21.10
C CYS A 366 11.09 -15.66 -22.03
N ASP A 367 9.95 -16.36 -22.08
CA ASP A 367 9.65 -17.36 -23.13
C ASP A 367 9.52 -16.71 -24.52
N LYS A 368 9.26 -15.41 -24.56
CA LYS A 368 9.15 -14.59 -25.77
C LYS A 368 9.52 -13.14 -25.46
N ASP A 369 9.67 -12.35 -26.50
CA ASP A 369 9.77 -10.89 -26.38
C ASP A 369 8.37 -10.28 -26.21
N ASN A 370 8.05 -9.81 -25.00
CA ASN A 370 6.76 -9.20 -24.70
C ASN A 370 6.73 -7.72 -25.07
N PHE A 371 7.89 -7.06 -25.17
CA PHE A 371 8.03 -5.65 -25.52
C PHE A 371 7.92 -5.45 -27.04
N GLY A 372 8.59 -6.29 -27.82
CA GLY A 372 8.40 -6.38 -29.28
C GLY A 372 6.95 -6.73 -29.64
N LEU A 373 6.31 -7.66 -28.92
CA LEU A 373 4.88 -7.97 -29.14
C LEU A 373 3.95 -6.76 -28.89
N ILE A 374 4.29 -5.82 -28.00
CA ILE A 374 3.55 -4.57 -27.83
C ILE A 374 3.78 -3.65 -29.03
N ASN A 375 5.03 -3.53 -29.51
CA ASN A 375 5.35 -2.74 -30.70
C ASN A 375 4.67 -3.29 -31.97
N GLU A 376 4.59 -4.62 -32.14
CA GLU A 376 3.84 -5.23 -33.24
C GLU A 376 2.31 -5.07 -33.13
N ALA A 377 1.78 -4.82 -31.92
CA ALA A 377 0.39 -4.42 -31.74
C ALA A 377 0.18 -2.92 -32.05
N LEU A 378 1.11 -2.05 -31.66
CA LEU A 378 1.07 -0.61 -31.99
C LEU A 378 1.12 -0.38 -33.51
N LYS A 379 2.05 -1.05 -34.22
CA LYS A 379 2.13 -1.03 -35.70
C LYS A 379 0.81 -1.41 -36.38
N LYS A 380 0.13 -2.46 -35.88
CA LYS A 380 -1.19 -2.91 -36.40
C LYS A 380 -2.31 -1.91 -36.18
N LEU A 381 -2.16 -0.98 -35.24
CA LEU A 381 -3.07 0.14 -35.01
C LEU A 381 -2.61 1.44 -35.70
N LYS A 382 -1.53 1.40 -36.48
CA LYS A 382 -0.84 2.57 -37.07
C LYS A 382 -0.42 3.61 -36.01
N LEU A 383 -0.01 3.13 -34.84
CA LEU A 383 0.52 3.95 -33.74
C LEU A 383 2.03 3.78 -33.65
N ASP A 384 2.73 4.86 -33.28
CA ASP A 384 4.18 4.83 -33.09
C ASP A 384 4.56 3.80 -32.03
N THR A 385 5.68 3.13 -32.24
CA THR A 385 6.22 2.16 -31.29
C THR A 385 6.69 2.81 -29.98
N ILE A 386 7.13 1.98 -29.04
CA ILE A 386 7.90 2.41 -27.85
C ILE A 386 9.35 1.99 -28.07
N ASP A 387 10.31 2.88 -27.81
CA ASP A 387 11.68 2.45 -27.52
C ASP A 387 11.74 1.91 -26.08
N TRP A 388 12.00 0.61 -25.97
CA TRP A 388 12.15 -0.09 -24.70
C TRP A 388 13.59 -0.16 -24.23
N PHE A 389 14.55 0.33 -25.02
CA PHE A 389 15.97 0.45 -24.69
C PHE A 389 16.46 1.90 -24.92
N PRO A 390 15.86 2.89 -24.23
CA PRO A 390 16.39 4.25 -24.21
C PRO A 390 17.81 4.27 -23.64
N VAL A 391 18.63 5.14 -24.20
CA VAL A 391 20.02 5.42 -23.81
C VAL A 391 20.16 6.91 -23.51
N ASP A 392 21.26 7.35 -22.90
CA ASP A 392 21.52 8.75 -22.61
C ASP A 392 21.26 9.64 -23.85
N GLY A 393 20.39 10.66 -23.75
CA GLY A 393 19.93 11.48 -24.89
C GLY A 393 18.68 10.95 -25.63
N TRP A 394 17.95 9.98 -25.06
CA TRP A 394 16.70 9.45 -25.61
C TRP A 394 15.61 10.53 -25.81
N GLU A 395 15.60 11.56 -24.98
CA GLU A 395 14.65 12.67 -25.03
C GLU A 395 14.89 13.60 -26.23
N GLU A 396 16.12 13.66 -26.73
CA GLU A 396 16.44 14.30 -28.02
C GLU A 396 16.08 13.37 -29.17
N THR A 397 16.50 12.10 -29.08
CA THR A 397 16.32 11.06 -30.11
C THR A 397 14.86 10.77 -30.43
N LEU A 398 13.96 10.95 -29.46
CA LEU A 398 12.51 10.77 -29.60
C LEU A 398 11.74 12.09 -29.72
N GLU A 399 12.43 13.24 -29.80
CA GLU A 399 11.86 14.60 -29.90
C GLU A 399 10.90 15.02 -28.75
N VAL A 400 10.93 14.30 -27.61
CA VAL A 400 10.01 14.47 -26.47
C VAL A 400 10.56 15.32 -25.32
N LYS A 401 11.55 16.20 -25.53
CA LYS A 401 12.18 17.01 -24.46
C LYS A 401 11.20 17.66 -23.48
N GLY A 402 10.09 18.24 -23.96
CA GLY A 402 9.08 18.89 -23.11
C GLY A 402 8.31 17.92 -22.22
N GLU A 403 7.91 16.76 -22.77
CA GLU A 403 7.27 15.66 -22.07
C GLU A 403 8.24 14.98 -21.09
N ALA A 404 9.49 14.76 -21.50
CA ALA A 404 10.54 14.16 -20.69
C ALA A 404 10.87 15.00 -19.45
N ALA A 405 10.92 16.33 -19.59
CA ALA A 405 11.11 17.25 -18.47
C ALA A 405 9.92 17.22 -17.47
N LYS A 406 8.68 17.34 -17.96
CA LYS A 406 7.47 17.20 -17.12
C LYS A 406 7.41 15.85 -16.42
N MET A 407 7.87 14.79 -17.09
CA MET A 407 7.93 13.45 -16.50
C MET A 407 9.08 13.32 -15.49
N ALA A 408 10.20 14.04 -15.66
CA ALA A 408 11.26 14.13 -14.66
C ALA A 408 10.73 14.76 -13.36
N ASP A 409 10.02 15.89 -13.47
CA ASP A 409 9.38 16.56 -12.32
C ASP A 409 8.37 15.64 -11.64
N PHE A 410 7.49 14.99 -12.42
CA PHE A 410 6.53 14.01 -11.91
C PHE A 410 7.20 12.82 -11.22
N MET A 411 8.34 12.34 -11.73
CA MET A 411 9.08 11.25 -11.09
C MET A 411 9.78 11.73 -9.81
N GLN A 412 10.40 12.92 -9.84
CA GLN A 412 11.04 13.55 -8.67
C GLN A 412 10.02 13.82 -7.56
N GLU A 413 8.84 14.36 -7.86
CA GLU A 413 7.71 14.47 -6.91
C GLU A 413 7.32 13.11 -6.31
N THR A 414 7.22 12.07 -7.14
CA THR A 414 6.85 10.71 -6.69
C THR A 414 7.89 10.18 -5.71
N GLU A 415 9.17 10.43 -5.98
CA GLU A 415 10.29 10.01 -5.16
C GLU A 415 10.44 10.84 -3.88
N ASP A 416 10.27 12.16 -3.93
CA ASP A 416 10.32 13.01 -2.74
C ASP A 416 9.09 12.83 -1.84
N LEU A 417 7.91 12.53 -2.39
CA LEU A 417 6.77 12.08 -1.59
C LEU A 417 7.08 10.75 -0.88
N LEU A 418 7.57 9.76 -1.61
CA LEU A 418 7.95 8.46 -1.06
C LEU A 418 9.07 8.58 0.00
N LYS A 419 10.07 9.42 -0.26
CA LYS A 419 11.21 9.71 0.60
C LYS A 419 10.82 10.56 1.81
N MET A 420 9.89 11.50 1.68
CA MET A 420 9.34 12.26 2.80
C MET A 420 8.63 11.31 3.78
N TYR A 421 7.89 10.31 3.28
CA TYR A 421 7.43 9.22 4.15
C TYR A 421 8.61 8.48 4.78
N LEU A 422 9.59 7.99 4.01
CA LEU A 422 10.73 7.23 4.56
C LEU A 422 11.56 8.02 5.60
N ASP A 423 11.96 9.27 5.32
CA ASP A 423 12.80 10.10 6.19
C ASP A 423 12.06 10.51 7.48
N ARG A 424 10.77 10.91 7.40
CA ARG A 424 9.98 11.22 8.61
C ARG A 424 9.74 10.01 9.50
N LEU A 425 9.95 8.79 9.00
CA LEU A 425 9.87 7.53 9.73
C LEU A 425 11.24 7.01 10.19
N ALA A 426 12.29 7.23 9.40
CA ALA A 426 13.67 6.88 9.73
C ALA A 426 14.25 7.72 10.87
N GLY A 427 13.81 8.98 11.04
CA GLY A 427 14.44 10.02 11.89
C GLY A 427 14.55 9.78 13.41
N VAL A 428 14.45 8.56 13.91
CA VAL A 428 14.87 8.13 15.28
C VAL A 428 16.12 7.24 15.21
N ALA A 429 16.60 6.92 14.00
CA ALA A 429 17.83 6.18 13.75
C ALA A 429 19.06 6.83 14.44
N ASP A 430 19.07 8.15 14.52
CA ASP A 430 20.17 8.95 15.04
C ASP A 430 19.97 9.34 16.53
N GLU A 431 18.97 8.78 17.22
CA GLU A 431 18.76 9.01 18.66
C GLU A 431 19.70 8.15 19.52
N VAL A 432 20.99 8.43 19.34
CA VAL A 432 22.09 7.90 20.13
C VAL A 432 21.95 8.34 21.58
N TYR A 433 22.08 7.43 22.54
CA TYR A 433 22.18 7.77 23.97
C TYR A 433 23.50 8.47 24.31
N THR A 434 23.59 9.75 23.94
CA THR A 434 24.64 10.68 24.37
C THR A 434 24.04 11.66 25.37
N LYS A 435 24.73 11.88 26.50
CA LYS A 435 24.38 12.93 27.48
C LYS A 435 24.79 14.31 26.95
N LEU A 436 24.04 14.81 25.97
CA LEU A 436 24.23 16.15 25.41
C LEU A 436 23.76 17.23 26.40
N PRO A 437 24.37 18.43 26.42
CA PRO A 437 23.87 19.55 27.21
C PRO A 437 22.49 20.03 26.68
N PRO A 438 21.64 20.61 27.54
CA PRO A 438 20.38 21.24 27.13
C PRO A 438 20.60 22.32 26.06
N ILE A 439 19.61 22.53 25.21
CA ILE A 439 19.55 23.66 24.28
C ILE A 439 18.73 24.75 24.97
N THR A 440 19.35 25.91 25.24
CA THR A 440 18.74 26.99 26.02
C THR A 440 18.90 28.35 25.35
N GLY A 441 17.85 29.17 25.39
CA GLY A 441 17.86 30.54 24.88
C GLY A 441 17.00 30.75 23.64
N ILE A 442 16.31 29.72 23.14
CA ILE A 442 15.41 29.83 21.98
C ILE A 442 14.36 30.91 22.26
N MET A 443 13.72 30.87 23.43
CA MET A 443 12.72 31.85 23.86
C MET A 443 13.29 33.26 24.18
N LYS A 444 14.62 33.46 24.13
CA LYS A 444 15.26 34.78 24.22
C LYS A 444 15.44 35.46 22.85
N THR A 445 15.35 34.72 21.74
CA THR A 445 15.47 35.31 20.40
C THR A 445 14.29 36.24 20.09
N LYS A 446 14.52 37.29 19.29
CA LYS A 446 13.47 38.25 18.93
C LYS A 446 12.32 37.53 18.17
N PRO A 447 11.04 37.75 18.54
CA PRO A 447 9.92 37.29 17.72
C PRO A 447 9.99 37.88 16.31
N VAL A 448 9.80 37.03 15.30
CA VAL A 448 9.85 37.36 13.87
C VAL A 448 8.79 36.56 13.11
N ASP A 449 8.43 36.99 11.90
CA ASP A 449 7.54 36.22 11.02
C ASP A 449 8.23 34.96 10.47
N ILE A 450 7.43 34.05 9.90
CA ILE A 450 7.94 32.77 9.36
C ILE A 450 8.91 32.92 8.17
N VAL A 451 8.86 34.02 7.41
CA VAL A 451 9.79 34.27 6.31
C VAL A 451 11.14 34.71 6.87
N GLN A 452 11.15 35.69 7.78
CA GLN A 452 12.32 36.14 8.53
C GLN A 452 12.99 34.99 9.30
N ALA A 453 12.20 34.13 9.97
CA ALA A 453 12.69 32.97 10.71
C ALA A 453 13.47 31.96 9.84
N MET A 454 13.21 31.94 8.54
CA MET A 454 13.86 31.04 7.58
C MET A 454 15.06 31.67 6.85
N VAL A 455 15.31 32.98 6.98
CA VAL A 455 16.46 33.65 6.34
C VAL A 455 17.81 33.05 6.78
N PRO A 456 18.10 32.81 8.08
CA PRO A 456 19.36 32.18 8.51
C PRO A 456 19.53 30.74 8.00
N LEU A 457 18.44 30.09 7.61
CA LEU A 457 18.39 28.70 7.16
C LEU A 457 18.47 28.55 5.64
N SER A 458 18.49 29.66 4.90
CA SER A 458 18.52 29.67 3.43
C SER A 458 19.76 28.98 2.84
N SER A 459 20.94 29.18 3.43
CA SER A 459 22.19 28.51 3.03
C SER A 459 22.23 27.02 3.39
N LEU A 460 21.73 26.67 4.59
CA LEU A 460 21.65 25.30 5.09
C LEU A 460 20.58 24.47 4.36
N ILE A 461 19.53 25.12 3.86
CA ILE A 461 18.35 24.50 3.25
C ILE A 461 17.89 25.28 2.01
N PRO A 462 18.66 25.29 0.89
CA PRO A 462 18.35 26.14 -0.27
C PRO A 462 16.97 25.91 -0.89
N SER A 463 16.43 24.70 -0.81
CA SER A 463 15.09 24.39 -1.33
C SER A 463 13.94 24.91 -0.45
N CYS A 464 14.20 25.41 0.77
CA CYS A 464 13.12 25.73 1.72
C CYS A 464 12.30 26.97 1.35
N GLY A 465 12.81 27.88 0.52
CA GLY A 465 12.09 29.11 0.14
C GLY A 465 10.74 28.84 -0.55
N VAL A 466 10.65 27.80 -1.39
CA VAL A 466 9.40 27.40 -2.05
C VAL A 466 8.39 26.85 -1.04
N PHE A 467 8.84 25.96 -0.15
CA PHE A 467 8.00 25.38 0.90
C PHE A 467 7.54 26.43 1.93
N THR A 468 8.38 27.43 2.22
CA THR A 468 8.05 28.54 3.13
C THR A 468 6.89 29.37 2.57
N LYS A 469 6.94 29.71 1.27
CA LYS A 469 5.81 30.37 0.57
C LYS A 469 4.54 29.53 0.63
N ALA A 470 4.62 28.23 0.33
CA ALA A 470 3.48 27.32 0.40
C ALA A 470 2.88 27.22 1.83
N ALA A 471 3.73 27.23 2.86
CA ALA A 471 3.30 27.20 4.27
C ALA A 471 2.60 28.49 4.71
N VAL A 472 3.03 29.66 4.20
CA VAL A 472 2.32 30.94 4.40
C VAL A 472 0.92 30.87 3.77
N THR A 473 0.81 30.47 2.50
CA THR A 473 -0.49 30.33 1.81
C THR A 473 -1.40 29.25 2.42
N PHE A 474 -0.82 28.22 3.06
CA PHE A 474 -1.61 27.29 3.88
C PHE A 474 -2.15 27.97 5.14
N ALA A 475 -1.31 28.73 5.86
CA ALA A 475 -1.67 29.39 7.11
C ALA A 475 -2.74 30.49 6.97
N GLU A 476 -2.87 31.10 5.80
CA GLU A 476 -3.95 32.06 5.49
C GLU A 476 -5.35 31.48 5.69
N LYS A 477 -5.53 30.16 5.52
CA LYS A 477 -6.80 29.45 5.71
C LYS A 477 -7.24 29.34 7.18
N TRP A 478 -6.41 29.80 8.12
CA TRP A 478 -6.62 29.71 9.56
C TRP A 478 -6.86 31.07 10.22
N THR A 479 -7.20 32.10 9.45
CA THR A 479 -7.62 33.41 9.97
C THR A 479 -9.10 33.40 10.36
N GLY A 480 -9.42 33.83 11.59
CA GLY A 480 -10.78 34.13 12.01
C GLY A 480 -10.92 34.26 13.53
N PRO A 481 -11.95 34.97 14.02
CA PRO A 481 -12.25 35.03 15.45
C PRO A 481 -12.61 33.63 15.96
N GLY A 482 -11.74 33.06 16.81
CA GLY A 482 -11.84 31.70 17.32
C GLY A 482 -10.52 30.91 17.28
N TRP A 483 -9.52 31.34 16.50
CA TRP A 483 -8.21 30.68 16.46
C TRP A 483 -7.18 31.39 17.37
N ALA A 484 -6.73 30.71 18.42
CA ALA A 484 -5.72 31.21 19.37
C ALA A 484 -4.26 31.08 18.87
N ILE A 485 -4.06 30.76 17.60
CA ILE A 485 -2.76 30.47 16.95
C ILE A 485 -2.58 31.41 15.75
N SER A 486 -1.41 32.06 15.60
CA SER A 486 -1.20 33.01 14.48
C SER A 486 -0.82 32.29 13.19
N LYS A 487 -0.86 33.01 12.06
CA LYS A 487 -0.40 32.52 10.75
C LYS A 487 0.99 31.90 10.85
N ASP A 488 1.95 32.57 11.47
CA ASP A 488 3.36 32.13 11.55
C ASP A 488 3.54 30.85 12.35
N HIS A 489 2.75 30.68 13.41
CA HIS A 489 2.72 29.46 14.22
C HIS A 489 2.16 28.28 13.41
N VAL A 490 1.09 28.50 12.65
CA VAL A 490 0.52 27.49 11.72
C VAL A 490 1.50 27.19 10.59
N ALA A 491 2.13 28.21 10.01
CA ALA A 491 3.10 28.08 8.93
C ALA A 491 4.35 27.33 9.39
N ALA A 492 4.86 27.57 10.60
CA ALA A 492 5.97 26.81 11.17
C ALA A 492 5.63 25.32 11.31
N VAL A 493 4.47 24.98 11.89
CA VAL A 493 4.02 23.58 12.03
C VAL A 493 3.78 22.94 10.66
N HIS A 494 3.19 23.66 9.70
CA HIS A 494 2.98 23.16 8.35
C HIS A 494 4.31 22.92 7.64
N LEU A 495 5.21 23.91 7.64
CA LEU A 495 6.55 23.87 7.01
C LEU A 495 7.37 22.70 7.54
N TYR A 496 7.32 22.45 8.86
CA TYR A 496 7.94 21.29 9.50
C TYR A 496 7.48 19.93 8.92
N THR A 497 6.24 19.87 8.41
CA THR A 497 5.63 18.70 7.81
C THR A 497 5.63 18.69 6.27
N THR A 498 6.31 19.64 5.63
CA THR A 498 6.46 19.61 4.16
C THR A 498 7.52 18.60 3.70
N GLY A 499 7.61 18.36 2.39
CA GLY A 499 8.69 17.61 1.75
C GLY A 499 10.05 18.32 1.75
N SER A 500 10.18 19.45 2.44
CA SER A 500 11.45 20.16 2.57
C SER A 500 12.46 19.35 3.42
N LYS A 501 13.76 19.63 3.22
CA LYS A 501 14.82 19.03 4.04
C LYS A 501 14.79 19.51 5.51
N LEU A 502 13.93 20.47 5.88
CA LEU A 502 13.89 21.09 7.21
C LEU A 502 13.69 20.08 8.34
N TYR A 503 12.76 19.13 8.19
CA TYR A 503 12.60 18.02 9.13
C TYR A 503 13.93 17.32 9.41
N LYS A 504 14.67 16.94 8.36
CA LYS A 504 15.89 16.15 8.48
C LYS A 504 17.04 16.96 9.07
N VAL A 505 17.25 18.17 8.57
CA VAL A 505 18.37 19.03 8.98
C VAL A 505 18.18 19.52 10.42
N LEU A 506 16.96 19.91 10.82
CA LEU A 506 16.67 20.32 12.20
C LEU A 506 16.89 19.17 13.21
N ASN A 507 16.39 17.96 12.90
CA ASN A 507 16.58 16.81 13.81
C ASN A 507 18.04 16.33 13.88
N ALA A 508 18.87 16.59 12.87
CA ALA A 508 20.30 16.38 12.96
C ALA A 508 20.94 17.36 13.95
N PHE A 509 20.72 18.67 13.78
CA PHE A 509 21.33 19.69 14.66
C PHE A 509 20.80 19.66 16.10
N LEU A 510 19.55 19.25 16.35
CA LEU A 510 19.06 19.00 17.72
C LEU A 510 19.85 17.89 18.46
N ARG A 511 20.53 17.01 17.71
CA ARG A 511 21.32 15.87 18.20
C ARG A 511 22.83 16.05 18.05
N ASP A 512 23.29 17.13 17.42
CA ASP A 512 24.71 17.43 17.31
C ASP A 512 25.27 17.82 18.70
N PRO A 513 26.43 17.28 19.12
CA PRO A 513 27.08 17.68 20.37
C PRO A 513 27.48 19.15 20.41
N ASP A 514 27.81 19.74 19.26
CA ASP A 514 28.07 21.17 19.14
C ASP A 514 26.74 21.94 19.07
N ARG A 515 26.43 22.65 20.15
CA ARG A 515 25.19 23.41 20.29
C ARG A 515 25.20 24.77 19.57
N ALA A 516 26.34 25.27 19.10
CA ALA A 516 26.36 26.49 18.29
C ALA A 516 25.64 26.27 16.94
N LYS A 517 25.76 25.05 16.37
CA LYS A 517 25.14 24.69 15.08
C LYS A 517 23.62 24.75 15.04
N ILE A 518 22.94 24.70 16.20
CA ILE A 518 21.47 24.80 16.28
C ILE A 518 21.00 26.26 16.45
N GLU A 519 21.88 27.21 16.76
CA GLU A 519 21.55 28.63 16.92
C GLU A 519 20.89 29.28 15.68
N PRO A 520 21.31 28.98 14.42
CA PRO A 520 20.61 29.47 13.23
C PRO A 520 19.13 29.06 13.15
N PHE A 521 18.74 27.98 13.84
CA PHE A 521 17.36 27.52 13.92
C PHE A 521 16.56 28.18 15.03
N PHE A 522 17.16 28.94 15.95
CA PHE A 522 16.45 29.48 17.11
C PHE A 522 15.22 30.36 16.75
N PRO A 523 15.25 31.26 15.75
CA PRO A 523 14.06 32.02 15.34
C PRO A 523 12.90 31.12 14.88
N TYR A 524 13.22 30.07 14.12
CA TYR A 524 12.25 29.08 13.65
C TYR A 524 11.76 28.16 14.78
N LEU A 525 12.67 27.71 15.65
CA LEU A 525 12.36 26.89 16.83
C LEU A 525 11.50 27.66 17.82
N ARG A 526 11.66 28.99 17.94
CA ARG A 526 10.78 29.83 18.75
C ARG A 526 9.34 29.71 18.26
N LEU A 527 9.10 30.01 16.98
CA LEU A 527 7.76 29.88 16.36
C LEU A 527 7.20 28.46 16.51
N LEU A 528 8.02 27.43 16.30
CA LEU A 528 7.59 26.03 16.38
C LEU A 528 7.25 25.61 17.82
N LEU A 529 8.02 26.04 18.83
CA LEU A 529 7.77 25.74 20.23
C LEU A 529 6.58 26.54 20.78
N GLU A 530 6.45 27.82 20.44
CA GLU A 530 5.28 28.64 20.79
C GLU A 530 4.00 28.08 20.12
N ALA A 531 4.12 27.49 18.94
CA ALA A 531 3.00 26.81 18.27
C ALA A 531 2.64 25.52 19.00
N PHE A 532 3.63 24.72 19.39
CA PHE A 532 3.40 23.52 20.19
C PHE A 532 2.79 23.86 21.55
N ASP A 533 3.24 24.88 22.27
CA ASP A 533 2.66 25.24 23.56
C ASP A 533 1.15 25.60 23.45
N LYS A 534 0.76 26.33 22.40
CA LYS A 534 -0.65 26.62 22.09
C LYS A 534 -1.44 25.36 21.71
N ILE A 535 -0.90 24.51 20.85
CA ILE A 535 -1.55 23.26 20.41
C ILE A 535 -1.66 22.25 21.57
N PHE A 536 -0.65 22.21 22.45
CA PHE A 536 -0.67 21.37 23.65
C PHE A 536 -1.67 21.88 24.69
N ALA A 537 -1.77 23.19 24.90
CA ALA A 537 -2.80 23.77 25.78
C ALA A 537 -4.21 23.44 25.29
N ALA A 538 -4.44 23.45 23.96
CA ALA A 538 -5.75 23.19 23.37
C ALA A 538 -6.10 21.71 23.16
N THR A 539 -5.12 20.81 23.02
CA THR A 539 -5.38 19.42 22.55
C THR A 539 -4.56 18.30 23.21
N ALA A 540 -3.61 18.61 24.12
CA ALA A 540 -2.74 17.56 24.64
C ALA A 540 -3.39 16.67 25.71
N LYS A 541 -3.23 15.37 25.52
CA LYS A 541 -3.70 14.30 26.41
C LYS A 541 -2.57 13.31 26.66
N GLU A 542 -2.65 12.55 27.76
CA GLU A 542 -1.83 11.34 27.89
C GLU A 542 -2.24 10.32 26.83
N GLU A 543 -1.27 9.88 26.03
CA GLU A 543 -1.50 8.90 24.96
C GLU A 543 -0.38 7.86 24.91
N THR A 544 -0.71 6.67 24.38
CA THR A 544 0.30 5.66 24.04
C THR A 544 0.61 5.76 22.54
N VAL A 545 1.67 6.49 22.20
CA VAL A 545 2.13 6.66 20.82
C VAL A 545 3.24 5.65 20.48
N TRP A 546 3.31 5.27 19.21
CA TRP A 546 4.22 4.22 18.72
C TRP A 546 5.16 4.77 17.65
N ARG A 547 6.38 4.21 17.60
CA ARG A 547 7.42 4.57 16.64
C ARG A 547 8.28 3.35 16.31
N GLY A 548 8.47 3.05 15.02
CA GLY A 548 9.25 1.91 14.54
C GLY A 548 10.53 2.36 13.85
N VAL A 549 11.64 1.64 14.09
CA VAL A 549 12.98 1.98 13.59
C VAL A 549 13.68 0.71 13.11
N LYS A 550 14.44 0.78 12.02
CA LYS A 550 15.18 -0.37 11.46
C LYS A 550 16.68 -0.35 11.82
N LEU A 551 16.96 -0.26 13.11
CA LEU A 551 18.31 -0.31 13.69
C LEU A 551 18.31 -1.09 15.02
N ASP A 552 19.52 -1.29 15.56
CA ASP A 552 19.79 -1.97 16.82
C ASP A 552 20.39 -1.01 17.86
N LEU A 553 19.53 -0.27 18.55
CA LEU A 553 19.87 0.64 19.66
C LEU A 553 19.79 -0.06 21.04
N ARG A 554 19.83 -1.40 21.10
CA ARG A 554 19.66 -2.15 22.36
C ARG A 554 20.65 -1.79 23.47
N LYS A 555 21.86 -1.35 23.11
CA LYS A 555 22.91 -0.93 24.06
C LYS A 555 22.58 0.37 24.80
N GLU A 556 21.65 1.16 24.25
CA GLU A 556 21.42 2.56 24.60
C GLU A 556 20.12 2.78 25.40
N TYR A 557 19.19 1.84 25.32
CA TYR A 557 17.91 1.88 26.03
C TYR A 557 17.86 0.76 27.07
N LYS A 558 18.56 0.90 28.20
CA LYS A 558 18.50 -0.09 29.29
C LYS A 558 17.39 0.25 30.28
N LYS A 559 16.72 -0.78 30.81
CA LYS A 559 15.63 -0.61 31.79
C LYS A 559 16.11 0.19 33.01
N GLY A 560 15.39 1.26 33.36
CA GLY A 560 15.69 2.16 34.47
C GLY A 560 16.50 3.40 34.10
N GLU A 561 17.13 3.46 32.92
CA GLU A 561 17.82 4.67 32.46
C GLU A 561 16.82 5.76 32.04
N LYS A 562 17.18 7.03 32.25
CA LYS A 562 16.46 8.20 31.73
C LYS A 562 17.14 8.69 30.45
N VAL A 563 16.42 8.63 29.34
CA VAL A 563 16.86 9.08 28.00
C VAL A 563 16.25 10.44 27.66
N THR A 564 16.86 11.18 26.75
CA THR A 564 16.31 12.45 26.23
C THR A 564 15.98 12.30 24.76
N TRP A 565 14.71 12.49 24.43
CA TRP A 565 14.18 12.45 23.08
C TRP A 565 14.41 13.81 22.40
N TRP A 566 15.60 13.99 21.83
CA TRP A 566 16.05 15.29 21.32
C TRP A 566 15.26 15.80 20.12
N GLY A 567 14.81 14.91 19.22
CA GLY A 567 14.16 15.30 17.97
C GLY A 567 12.68 15.67 18.12
N VAL A 568 12.18 16.54 17.24
CA VAL A 568 10.75 16.85 17.10
C VAL A 568 10.07 15.67 16.37
N SER A 569 9.71 14.62 17.10
CA SER A 569 9.24 13.38 16.46
C SER A 569 7.74 13.30 16.25
N SER A 570 7.40 12.91 15.03
CA SER A 570 6.09 12.42 14.62
C SER A 570 5.86 10.99 15.14
N CYS A 571 4.80 10.78 15.90
CA CYS A 571 4.44 9.49 16.47
C CYS A 571 2.99 9.12 16.13
N THR A 572 2.69 7.82 16.07
CA THR A 572 1.38 7.30 15.64
C THR A 572 0.69 6.56 16.80
N GLY A 573 -0.56 6.92 17.12
CA GLY A 573 -1.34 6.19 18.14
C GLY A 573 -1.64 4.72 17.78
N ARG A 574 -1.46 4.33 16.50
CA ARG A 574 -1.69 2.96 16.00
C ARG A 574 -0.38 2.15 15.93
N LYS A 575 -0.28 1.01 16.62
CA LYS A 575 0.90 0.12 16.66
C LYS A 575 1.28 -0.49 15.30
N SER A 576 0.30 -1.04 14.58
CA SER A 576 0.49 -1.73 13.28
C SER A 576 1.08 -0.84 12.18
N VAL A 577 1.02 0.47 12.40
CA VAL A 577 1.59 1.52 11.56
C VAL A 577 3.09 1.61 11.80
N ALA A 578 3.51 1.74 13.07
CA ALA A 578 4.91 1.70 13.46
C ALA A 578 5.60 0.38 13.06
N GLU A 579 4.88 -0.75 13.14
CA GLU A 579 5.37 -2.06 12.67
C GLU A 579 5.56 -2.10 11.14
N GLY A 580 4.83 -1.32 10.36
CA GLY A 580 5.01 -1.20 8.91
C GLY A 580 6.31 -0.48 8.51
N PHE A 581 6.89 0.33 9.40
CA PHE A 581 8.03 1.21 9.12
C PHE A 581 9.39 0.56 9.39
N MET A 582 9.42 -0.44 10.26
CA MET A 582 10.64 -1.16 10.63
C MET A 582 11.10 -2.20 9.58
N GLY A 583 10.31 -2.44 8.54
CA GLY A 583 10.59 -3.44 7.51
C GLY A 583 10.44 -4.89 7.98
N SER A 584 10.61 -5.84 7.05
CA SER A 584 10.29 -7.26 7.25
C SER A 584 11.45 -8.14 7.75
N SER A 585 12.68 -7.63 7.82
CA SER A 585 13.88 -8.41 8.18
C SER A 585 15.03 -7.52 8.70
N GLY A 586 15.99 -8.16 9.39
CA GLY A 586 17.09 -7.50 10.12
C GLY A 586 16.68 -7.07 11.54
N THR A 587 17.65 -6.74 12.38
CA THR A 587 17.36 -6.20 13.73
C THR A 587 16.63 -4.87 13.62
N ARG A 588 15.58 -4.70 14.42
CA ARG A 588 14.69 -3.55 14.37
C ARG A 588 13.97 -3.32 15.69
N MET A 589 13.59 -2.07 15.96
CA MET A 589 13.05 -1.64 17.24
C MET A 589 11.66 -1.00 17.14
N LEU A 590 10.83 -1.26 18.15
CA LEU A 590 9.50 -0.68 18.31
C LEU A 590 9.42 0.04 19.65
N PHE A 591 9.35 1.36 19.62
CA PHE A 591 9.14 2.19 20.79
C PHE A 591 7.63 2.34 21.05
N ARG A 592 7.22 2.04 22.29
CA ARG A 592 5.92 2.36 22.88
C ARG A 592 6.15 3.50 23.86
N ILE A 593 5.67 4.70 23.56
CA ILE A 593 5.88 5.90 24.37
C ILE A 593 4.56 6.30 25.03
N LYS A 594 4.49 6.28 26.36
CA LYS A 594 3.40 6.91 27.13
C LYS A 594 3.84 8.32 27.50
N ALA A 595 3.20 9.32 26.93
CA ALA A 595 3.52 10.73 27.18
C ALA A 595 2.30 11.63 26.98
N LYS A 596 2.38 12.85 27.50
CA LYS A 596 1.48 13.93 27.09
C LYS A 596 1.85 14.35 25.66
N CYS A 597 0.97 14.10 24.71
CA CYS A 597 1.17 14.38 23.28
C CYS A 597 -0.01 15.19 22.74
N ALA A 598 0.25 16.01 21.72
CA ALA A 598 -0.77 16.79 21.02
C ALA A 598 -0.84 16.41 19.53
N THR A 599 -2.02 16.52 18.92
CA THR A 599 -2.22 16.22 17.49
C THR A 599 -2.04 17.48 16.65
N ILE A 600 -1.21 17.40 15.60
CA ILE A 600 -1.03 18.48 14.63
C ILE A 600 -1.74 18.21 13.30
N ARG A 601 -2.59 17.17 13.20
CA ARG A 601 -3.29 16.78 11.95
C ARG A 601 -3.98 17.93 11.20
N ARG A 602 -4.48 18.93 11.94
CA ARG A 602 -5.10 20.14 11.37
C ARG A 602 -4.09 21.03 10.60
N PHE A 603 -2.86 21.14 11.10
CA PHE A 603 -1.84 22.04 10.57
C PHE A 603 -0.80 21.32 9.70
N SER A 604 -0.66 20.00 9.85
CA SER A 604 0.22 19.16 9.04
C SER A 604 -0.18 19.18 7.57
N ALA A 605 0.80 19.07 6.67
CA ALA A 605 0.57 18.78 5.25
C ALA A 605 -0.05 17.38 5.03
N PHE A 606 -0.05 16.51 6.04
CA PHE A 606 -0.58 15.15 5.99
C PHE A 606 -2.01 15.05 6.55
N SER A 607 -3.01 15.28 5.69
CA SER A 607 -4.43 15.20 6.06
C SER A 607 -4.93 13.80 6.45
N GLY A 608 -4.18 12.74 6.09
CA GLY A 608 -4.51 11.32 6.31
C GLY A 608 -4.04 10.71 7.65
N GLU A 609 -3.36 11.46 8.51
CA GLU A 609 -2.83 10.90 9.76
C GLU A 609 -3.16 11.76 10.99
N ASP A 610 -3.64 11.13 12.08
CA ASP A 610 -3.47 11.69 13.42
C ASP A 610 -1.99 11.65 13.79
N GLU A 611 -1.30 12.71 13.40
CA GLU A 611 0.10 12.96 13.67
C GLU A 611 0.25 13.57 15.06
N TYR A 612 0.73 12.77 16.02
CA TYR A 612 1.02 13.22 17.38
C TYR A 612 2.48 13.66 17.47
N ILE A 613 2.72 14.85 18.02
CA ILE A 613 4.08 15.33 18.29
C ILE A 613 4.48 15.04 19.74
N LEU A 614 5.70 14.52 19.89
CA LEU A 614 6.47 14.55 21.13
C LEU A 614 7.40 15.78 21.10
N ARG A 615 7.39 16.60 22.16
CA ARG A 615 8.19 17.84 22.22
C ARG A 615 9.69 17.50 22.16
N PRO A 616 10.52 18.26 21.42
CA PRO A 616 11.97 18.05 21.42
C PRO A 616 12.54 18.24 22.83
N GLY A 617 13.55 17.45 23.20
CA GLY A 617 14.13 17.43 24.54
C GLY A 617 13.24 16.77 25.60
N THR A 618 12.18 16.03 25.24
CA THR A 618 11.34 15.32 26.23
C THR A 618 12.15 14.24 26.94
N ARG A 619 12.07 14.20 28.27
CA ARG A 619 12.79 13.23 29.10
C ARG A 619 11.90 12.00 29.34
N LEU A 620 12.42 10.81 29.05
CA LEU A 620 11.69 9.55 29.10
C LEU A 620 12.43 8.54 29.98
N LEU A 621 11.69 7.78 30.79
CA LEU A 621 12.19 6.63 31.55
C LEU A 621 12.00 5.34 30.75
N VAL A 622 13.05 4.51 30.64
CA VAL A 622 12.95 3.18 30.02
C VAL A 622 12.32 2.19 31.00
N THR A 623 11.01 1.97 30.91
CA THR A 623 10.28 1.10 31.86
C THR A 623 10.37 -0.38 31.52
N LYS A 624 10.54 -0.73 30.24
CA LYS A 624 10.67 -2.13 29.78
C LYS A 624 11.49 -2.23 28.49
N VAL A 625 12.24 -3.31 28.36
CA VAL A 625 12.86 -3.77 27.10
C VAL A 625 12.44 -5.23 26.91
N VAL A 626 12.04 -5.59 25.69
CA VAL A 626 11.55 -6.94 25.35
C VAL A 626 12.09 -7.36 24.00
N GLU A 627 13.02 -8.31 23.98
CA GLU A 627 13.41 -8.98 22.74
C GLU A 627 12.29 -9.92 22.28
N GLY A 628 12.00 -9.93 20.98
CA GLY A 628 10.89 -10.62 20.36
C GLY A 628 11.27 -11.34 19.08
N ALA A 629 10.38 -12.23 18.65
CA ALA A 629 10.64 -13.13 17.53
C ALA A 629 11.03 -12.39 16.24
N LYS A 630 11.91 -13.03 15.45
CA LYS A 630 12.40 -12.54 14.15
C LYS A 630 13.16 -11.20 14.22
N GLY A 631 13.81 -10.89 15.35
CA GLY A 631 14.70 -9.73 15.49
C GLY A 631 14.01 -8.39 15.76
N ILE A 632 12.83 -8.41 16.37
CA ILE A 632 12.14 -7.20 16.85
C ILE A 632 12.49 -7.00 18.32
N THR A 633 12.95 -5.82 18.73
CA THR A 633 13.02 -5.44 20.17
C THR A 633 12.03 -4.34 20.47
N SER A 634 11.14 -4.54 21.44
CA SER A 634 10.19 -3.53 21.89
C SER A 634 10.73 -2.80 23.12
N VAL A 635 10.75 -1.48 23.08
CA VAL A 635 11.15 -0.62 24.21
C VAL A 635 9.93 0.17 24.68
N HIS A 636 9.65 0.13 25.98
CA HIS A 636 8.61 0.94 26.61
C HIS A 636 9.27 2.15 27.26
N LEU A 637 8.81 3.33 26.88
CA LEU A 637 9.25 4.63 27.35
C LEU A 637 8.06 5.33 27.99
N GLU A 638 8.24 5.94 29.16
CA GLU A 638 7.19 6.72 29.81
C GLU A 638 7.76 8.09 30.23
N ALA A 639 6.97 9.16 30.09
CA ALA A 639 7.43 10.52 30.38
C ALA A 639 7.90 10.64 31.84
N SER A 640 9.10 11.22 32.04
CA SER A 640 9.70 11.36 33.36
C SER A 640 9.71 12.82 33.80
N ASP A 641 9.44 13.08 35.07
CA ASP A 641 9.29 14.44 35.60
C ASP A 641 10.49 15.36 35.33
N GLY A 642 10.18 16.56 34.88
CA GLY A 642 11.12 17.62 34.55
C GLY A 642 10.70 18.43 33.31
N LYS A 643 11.30 19.60 33.15
CA LYS A 643 11.17 20.41 31.92
C LYS A 643 11.87 19.71 30.75
N ALA A 644 11.41 19.96 29.53
CA ALA A 644 12.10 19.53 28.32
C ALA A 644 13.46 20.25 28.20
N LEU A 645 14.46 19.57 27.62
CA LEU A 645 15.83 20.09 27.51
C LEU A 645 16.07 20.95 26.24
N VAL A 646 15.01 21.54 25.68
CA VAL A 646 15.03 22.44 24.52
C VAL A 646 14.07 23.60 24.79
N SER A 647 14.62 24.81 24.99
CA SER A 647 13.92 26.01 25.51
C SER A 647 14.57 27.35 25.16
#